data_AF-A0A9E3W6J0-F1
#
_entry.id   AF-A0A9E3W6J0-F1
#
_cell.length_a   1.000
_cell.length_b   1.000
_cell.length_c   1.000
_cell.angle_alpha   90.00
_cell.angle_beta   90.00
_cell.angle_gamma   90.00
#
_symmetry.space_group_name_H-M   'P 1'
#
loop_
_entity.id
_entity.type
_entity.pdbx_description
1 polymer ?
#
loop_
_entity_poly.entity_id
_entity_poly.type
_entity_poly.pdbx_seq_one_letter_code
_entity_poly.pdbx_strand_id
1 'polypeptide(L)'
;SAVPVGVAGLAGGAVAVAAGADHACAILAGGALRCWGRNDAGQLGIGSLVDSTTPVDVPALAAGVSAVSLGTDHSCAIGSFGALFCWGNGANGKVGDGSPAMTPRTVPANVAGLTTGVAAVSAGATHTCASAGFPLVVKCWGANLDWKAGDPPSTQFFAVPTNVPGLSNVGVLAAGSGFQCTLSGDGRVKCWGDNATGQVGIGTLARVYGRADVVDQQAFLALTTSGTGGGRIIPVPHPGGGTNSGYPIALAAAPDYGASFTGWGPGACAGVTGTICNVVTAAPVNESGVTMPGTLAVSAIFDAMPGAAGLVLTPATTTFPGAIVGTTGTTLTVTLANGSLSTAPIASVTTGGDFAVSSTNCDVGLLPGTSCAFQVTFSPTGLGPRTGSLELSLGTFFGSRAVTFAGTGLPGGGTANMSAVIAGYYEKILGRAPDAEGKAFWEGEVARMSSLGVSVNEVFFAMAYAFFSSPDYAMDSRPDIQFVTDLYRTFFLREPDAGGLVYWTGQLQAGKPRGAVLNDFLFSAEFSAYMVSLFGAATASRPEVSMVMDFYRGAFNRLPDTFGFNYWITRFRVAQCRDAATITREADVVTTEFIWSPEYAARQAALAAPDRAPAAVVSLYNMVLRRGGDFAGFRYWVDQVNGPGGLDAVRQGFVASPEFQSRVNAVIAGGCAL
;
A
#
# COMPACT_ATOMS: atom_id res chain seq x y z
N SER A 1 -37.67 0.36 -17.71
CA SER A 1 -38.48 0.84 -16.57
C SER A 1 -38.30 2.33 -16.42
N ALA A 2 -39.34 3.10 -16.09
CA ALA A 2 -39.23 4.53 -15.81
C ALA A 2 -38.97 4.84 -14.31
N VAL A 3 -38.92 3.80 -13.46
CA VAL A 3 -38.66 3.90 -12.03
C VAL A 3 -37.56 2.91 -11.64
N PRO A 4 -36.58 3.28 -10.79
CA PRO A 4 -35.56 2.36 -10.30
C PRO A 4 -36.21 1.15 -9.61
N VAL A 5 -35.74 -0.04 -9.94
CA VAL A 5 -36.19 -1.30 -9.35
C VAL A 5 -35.01 -2.01 -8.70
N GLY A 6 -35.25 -2.69 -7.57
CA GLY A 6 -34.23 -3.53 -6.95
C GLY A 6 -33.87 -4.71 -7.84
N VAL A 7 -32.58 -5.01 -7.96
CA VAL A 7 -32.11 -6.19 -8.68
C VAL A 7 -32.29 -7.42 -7.79
N ALA A 8 -33.14 -8.35 -8.23
CA ALA A 8 -33.38 -9.60 -7.52
C ALA A 8 -32.09 -10.45 -7.42
N GLY A 9 -31.86 -11.10 -6.28
CA GLY A 9 -30.67 -11.95 -6.07
C GLY A 9 -29.41 -11.23 -5.57
N LEU A 10 -29.50 -9.92 -5.28
CA LEU A 10 -28.42 -9.11 -4.68
C LEU A 10 -28.80 -8.49 -3.32
N ALA A 11 -29.74 -9.10 -2.59
CA ALA A 11 -30.34 -8.53 -1.37
C ALA A 11 -29.30 -8.29 -0.25
N GLY A 12 -28.76 -7.07 -0.22
CA GLY A 12 -27.94 -6.54 0.88
C GLY A 12 -26.50 -7.04 0.91
N GLY A 13 -25.70 -6.69 -0.10
CA GLY A 13 -24.27 -7.04 -0.07
C GLY A 13 -23.41 -6.53 -1.23
N ALA A 14 -23.99 -5.92 -2.27
CA ALA A 14 -23.18 -5.34 -3.35
C ALA A 14 -22.46 -4.06 -2.88
N VAL A 15 -21.15 -4.00 -3.11
CA VAL A 15 -20.28 -2.85 -2.74
C VAL A 15 -19.84 -2.05 -3.96
N ALA A 16 -19.96 -2.61 -5.17
CA ALA A 16 -19.71 -1.93 -6.43
C ALA A 16 -20.55 -2.55 -7.56
N VAL A 17 -20.80 -1.77 -8.61
CA VAL A 17 -21.52 -2.19 -9.82
C VAL A 17 -20.85 -1.61 -11.06
N ALA A 18 -20.87 -2.35 -12.15
CA ALA A 18 -20.50 -1.86 -13.48
C ALA A 18 -21.56 -2.28 -14.50
N ALA A 19 -21.77 -1.46 -15.52
CA ALA A 19 -22.66 -1.72 -16.63
C ALA A 19 -21.88 -1.57 -17.95
N GLY A 20 -21.98 -2.58 -18.80
CA GLY A 20 -21.52 -2.54 -20.19
C GLY A 20 -22.65 -2.10 -21.13
N ALA A 21 -22.57 -2.48 -22.40
CA ALA A 21 -23.63 -2.14 -23.37
C ALA A 21 -24.95 -2.87 -23.07
N ASP A 22 -24.89 -4.19 -22.85
CA ASP A 22 -26.06 -5.06 -22.70
C ASP A 22 -25.92 -6.10 -21.56
N HIS A 23 -24.92 -5.91 -20.69
CA HIS A 23 -24.69 -6.72 -19.48
C HIS A 23 -24.23 -5.86 -18.31
N ALA A 24 -24.38 -6.38 -17.09
CA ALA A 24 -23.96 -5.72 -15.87
C ALA A 24 -23.36 -6.72 -14.89
N CYS A 25 -22.52 -6.23 -13.99
CA CYS A 25 -21.93 -7.02 -12.93
C CYS A 25 -21.91 -6.24 -11.62
N ALA A 26 -21.97 -6.96 -10.51
CA ALA A 26 -21.87 -6.42 -9.16
C ALA A 26 -20.80 -7.19 -8.36
N ILE A 27 -20.02 -6.46 -7.57
CA ILE A 27 -19.07 -7.01 -6.60
C ILE A 27 -19.79 -7.07 -5.25
N LEU A 28 -19.81 -8.24 -4.62
CA LEU A 28 -20.38 -8.45 -3.29
C LEU A 28 -19.35 -8.20 -2.18
N ALA A 29 -19.83 -7.99 -0.95
CA ALA A 29 -19.02 -7.98 0.26
C ALA A 29 -18.26 -9.32 0.37
N GLY A 30 -16.93 -9.27 0.43
CA GLY A 30 -16.05 -10.45 0.29
C GLY A 30 -15.39 -10.60 -1.10
N GLY A 31 -15.74 -9.75 -2.06
CA GLY A 31 -15.11 -9.67 -3.38
C GLY A 31 -15.59 -10.71 -4.38
N ALA A 32 -16.77 -11.31 -4.17
CA ALA A 32 -17.38 -12.23 -5.13
C ALA A 32 -18.04 -11.45 -6.28
N LEU A 33 -17.92 -11.92 -7.52
CA LEU A 33 -18.49 -11.26 -8.69
C LEU A 33 -19.75 -11.98 -9.19
N ARG A 34 -20.83 -11.21 -9.40
CA ARG A 34 -22.06 -11.66 -10.09
C ARG A 34 -22.33 -10.84 -11.33
N CYS A 35 -22.71 -11.48 -12.43
CA CYS A 35 -23.02 -10.82 -13.71
C CYS A 35 -24.40 -11.25 -14.25
N TRP A 36 -25.02 -10.40 -15.07
CA TRP A 36 -26.28 -10.69 -15.77
C TRP A 36 -26.42 -9.87 -17.05
N GLY A 37 -27.37 -10.23 -17.91
CA GLY A 37 -27.64 -9.65 -19.22
C GLY A 37 -27.24 -10.56 -20.37
N ARG A 38 -26.85 -9.95 -21.49
CA ARG A 38 -26.40 -10.66 -22.70
C ARG A 38 -25.10 -11.43 -22.44
N ASN A 39 -24.95 -12.61 -23.03
CA ASN A 39 -23.80 -13.51 -22.88
C ASN A 39 -23.40 -14.24 -24.17
N ASP A 40 -23.89 -13.80 -25.33
CA ASP A 40 -23.64 -14.38 -26.64
C ASP A 40 -22.14 -14.46 -27.04
N ALA A 41 -21.29 -13.63 -26.43
CA ALA A 41 -19.84 -13.65 -26.55
C ALA A 41 -19.12 -14.14 -25.29
N GLY A 42 -19.84 -14.67 -24.29
CA GLY A 42 -19.28 -15.14 -23.02
C GLY A 42 -18.99 -14.04 -22.01
N GLN A 43 -19.50 -12.82 -22.20
CA GLN A 43 -19.23 -11.62 -21.39
C GLN A 43 -19.68 -11.71 -19.92
N LEU A 44 -20.46 -12.72 -19.55
CA LEU A 44 -20.77 -13.02 -18.14
C LEU A 44 -19.71 -13.87 -17.43
N GLY A 45 -18.84 -14.58 -18.16
CA GLY A 45 -17.72 -15.33 -17.55
C GLY A 45 -18.11 -16.62 -16.83
N ILE A 46 -19.31 -17.15 -17.12
CA ILE A 46 -19.93 -18.28 -16.40
C ILE A 46 -19.70 -19.64 -17.06
N GLY A 47 -18.77 -19.75 -18.01
CA GLY A 47 -18.49 -20.97 -18.76
C GLY A 47 -19.53 -21.35 -19.81
N SER A 48 -20.48 -20.46 -20.10
CA SER A 48 -21.53 -20.65 -21.13
C SER A 48 -21.68 -19.41 -22.02
N LEU A 49 -22.45 -19.53 -23.09
CA LEU A 49 -22.86 -18.42 -23.98
C LEU A 49 -24.35 -18.05 -23.81
N VAL A 50 -24.98 -18.51 -22.73
CA VAL A 50 -26.41 -18.32 -22.49
C VAL A 50 -26.63 -17.05 -21.69
N ASP A 51 -27.51 -16.18 -22.18
CA ASP A 51 -27.94 -14.96 -21.50
C ASP A 51 -28.53 -15.27 -20.11
N SER A 52 -28.40 -14.32 -19.18
CA SER A 52 -29.02 -14.45 -17.86
C SER A 52 -29.86 -13.22 -17.51
N THR A 53 -31.13 -13.42 -17.22
CA THR A 53 -32.04 -12.34 -16.80
C THR A 53 -31.90 -11.98 -15.32
N THR A 54 -31.10 -12.73 -14.57
CA THR A 54 -30.81 -12.51 -13.13
C THR A 54 -29.31 -12.60 -12.85
N PRO A 55 -28.81 -11.94 -11.80
CA PRO A 55 -27.41 -12.07 -11.35
C PRO A 55 -27.02 -13.54 -11.13
N VAL A 56 -25.94 -13.97 -11.78
CA VAL A 56 -25.34 -15.30 -11.64
C VAL A 56 -23.89 -15.17 -11.20
N ASP A 57 -23.42 -16.12 -10.39
CA ASP A 57 -22.04 -16.14 -9.89
C ASP A 57 -21.04 -16.40 -11.03
N VAL A 58 -19.90 -15.70 -11.00
CA VAL A 58 -18.75 -15.96 -11.86
C VAL A 58 -17.78 -16.86 -11.09
N PRO A 59 -17.77 -18.19 -11.30
CA PRO A 59 -17.12 -19.11 -10.35
C PRO A 59 -15.62 -18.92 -10.22
N ALA A 60 -14.94 -18.51 -11.30
CA ALA A 60 -13.51 -18.22 -11.29
C ALA A 60 -13.13 -16.97 -10.47
N LEU A 61 -14.12 -16.14 -10.11
CA LEU A 61 -13.97 -14.89 -9.37
C LEU A 61 -14.93 -14.86 -8.16
N ALA A 62 -14.92 -15.94 -7.39
CA ALA A 62 -15.78 -16.12 -6.21
C ALA A 62 -15.36 -15.28 -4.99
N ALA A 63 -14.16 -14.70 -4.99
CA ALA A 63 -13.66 -13.79 -3.95
C ALA A 63 -12.51 -12.92 -4.49
N GLY A 64 -12.16 -11.86 -3.75
CA GLY A 64 -10.95 -11.08 -4.00
C GLY A 64 -11.01 -10.09 -5.19
N VAL A 65 -12.17 -9.91 -5.83
CA VAL A 65 -12.36 -8.86 -6.84
C VAL A 65 -12.46 -7.49 -6.18
N SER A 66 -11.61 -6.55 -6.62
CA SER A 66 -11.56 -5.18 -6.11
C SER A 66 -12.16 -4.15 -7.08
N ALA A 67 -12.14 -4.43 -8.38
CA ALA A 67 -12.72 -3.58 -9.41
C ALA A 67 -13.19 -4.41 -10.61
N VAL A 68 -14.21 -3.90 -11.32
CA VAL A 68 -14.74 -4.49 -12.55
C VAL A 68 -15.02 -3.39 -13.56
N SER A 69 -14.71 -3.64 -14.83
CA SER A 69 -14.97 -2.74 -15.95
C SER A 69 -15.55 -3.55 -17.12
N LEU A 70 -16.65 -3.06 -17.69
CA LEU A 70 -17.42 -3.76 -18.71
C LEU A 70 -17.41 -2.94 -20.01
N GLY A 71 -17.03 -3.59 -21.11
CA GLY A 71 -17.09 -3.04 -22.46
C GLY A 71 -18.43 -3.34 -23.15
N THR A 72 -18.42 -3.35 -24.49
CA THR A 72 -19.62 -3.68 -25.28
C THR A 72 -20.01 -5.16 -25.16
N ASP A 73 -19.03 -6.04 -25.21
CA ASP A 73 -19.19 -7.50 -25.34
C ASP A 73 -18.01 -8.26 -24.69
N HIS A 74 -17.23 -7.57 -23.85
CA HIS A 74 -16.17 -8.14 -23.03
C HIS A 74 -16.15 -7.48 -21.65
N SER A 75 -15.51 -8.15 -20.71
CA SER A 75 -15.50 -7.78 -19.30
C SER A 75 -14.11 -7.97 -18.73
N CYS A 76 -13.71 -7.11 -17.81
CA CYS A 76 -12.43 -7.22 -17.11
C CYS A 76 -12.62 -6.97 -15.61
N ALA A 77 -11.87 -7.68 -14.78
CA ALA A 77 -11.89 -7.52 -13.33
C ALA A 77 -10.48 -7.63 -12.73
N ILE A 78 -10.23 -6.80 -11.73
CA ILE A 78 -9.01 -6.85 -10.92
C ILE A 78 -9.28 -7.75 -9.73
N GLY A 79 -8.58 -8.88 -9.67
CA GLY A 79 -8.62 -9.83 -8.57
C GLY A 79 -7.55 -9.55 -7.50
N SER A 80 -7.34 -10.55 -6.64
CA SER A 80 -6.35 -10.50 -5.56
C SER A 80 -4.95 -10.12 -6.07
N PHE A 81 -4.22 -9.33 -5.27
CA PHE A 81 -2.86 -8.86 -5.58
C PHE A 81 -2.74 -8.03 -6.88
N GLY A 82 -3.86 -7.50 -7.39
CA GLY A 82 -3.89 -6.71 -8.62
C GLY A 82 -3.73 -7.53 -9.90
N ALA A 83 -4.09 -8.83 -9.87
CA ALA A 83 -4.16 -9.66 -11.06
C ALA A 83 -5.31 -9.22 -11.96
N LEU A 84 -5.08 -9.01 -13.27
CA LEU A 84 -6.14 -8.64 -14.19
C LEU A 84 -6.65 -9.85 -14.98
N PHE A 85 -7.96 -10.04 -14.91
CA PHE A 85 -8.69 -11.03 -15.69
C PHE A 85 -9.58 -10.33 -16.70
N CYS A 86 -9.60 -10.80 -17.95
CA CYS A 86 -10.55 -10.35 -18.96
C CYS A 86 -11.21 -11.56 -19.65
N TRP A 87 -12.46 -11.40 -20.09
CA TRP A 87 -13.25 -12.44 -20.76
C TRP A 87 -14.32 -11.84 -21.67
N GLY A 88 -15.05 -12.68 -22.39
CA GLY A 88 -16.01 -12.27 -23.41
C GLY A 88 -15.42 -12.33 -24.83
N ASN A 89 -15.79 -11.39 -25.69
CA ASN A 89 -15.38 -11.38 -27.10
C ASN A 89 -13.85 -11.21 -27.27
N GLY A 90 -13.18 -12.20 -27.86
CA GLY A 90 -11.74 -12.18 -28.17
C GLY A 90 -11.35 -11.46 -29.47
N ALA A 91 -12.32 -10.99 -30.27
CA ALA A 91 -12.07 -10.26 -31.50
C ALA A 91 -11.22 -9.00 -31.24
N ASN A 92 -10.32 -8.68 -32.17
CA ASN A 92 -9.36 -7.58 -32.06
C ASN A 92 -8.40 -7.69 -30.87
N GLY A 93 -8.33 -8.84 -30.18
CA GLY A 93 -7.40 -9.04 -29.07
C GLY A 93 -7.75 -8.28 -27.80
N LYS A 94 -8.96 -7.70 -27.66
CA LYS A 94 -9.39 -6.85 -26.53
C LYS A 94 -9.45 -7.54 -25.16
N VAL A 95 -9.33 -8.87 -25.13
CA VAL A 95 -9.10 -9.65 -23.90
C VAL A 95 -7.65 -9.55 -23.42
N GLY A 96 -6.66 -9.49 -24.32
CA GLY A 96 -5.26 -9.27 -23.95
C GLY A 96 -4.51 -10.52 -23.44
N ASP A 97 -5.04 -11.72 -23.66
CA ASP A 97 -4.43 -13.00 -23.25
C ASP A 97 -3.39 -13.53 -24.27
N GLY A 98 -3.14 -12.81 -25.36
CA GLY A 98 -2.19 -13.21 -26.41
C GLY A 98 -2.68 -14.33 -27.33
N SER A 99 -3.93 -14.76 -27.19
CA SER A 99 -4.52 -15.82 -28.01
C SER A 99 -4.95 -15.34 -29.41
N PRO A 100 -5.19 -16.25 -30.38
CA PRO A 100 -5.69 -15.88 -31.71
C PRO A 100 -7.01 -15.11 -31.62
N ALA A 101 -7.02 -13.90 -32.18
CA ALA A 101 -8.05 -12.89 -31.96
C ALA A 101 -9.36 -13.16 -32.70
N MET A 102 -10.10 -14.20 -32.33
CA MET A 102 -11.49 -14.44 -32.79
C MET A 102 -12.34 -15.29 -31.83
N THR A 103 -11.73 -16.09 -30.97
CA THR A 103 -12.48 -17.00 -30.09
C THR A 103 -12.97 -16.30 -28.82
N PRO A 104 -14.26 -16.41 -28.46
CA PRO A 104 -14.78 -15.98 -27.18
C PRO A 104 -14.08 -16.64 -25.98
N ARG A 105 -14.05 -15.95 -24.84
CA ARG A 105 -13.58 -16.45 -23.56
C ARG A 105 -14.77 -16.51 -22.62
N THR A 106 -15.32 -17.70 -22.44
CA THR A 106 -16.51 -17.89 -21.58
C THR A 106 -16.15 -17.93 -20.10
N VAL A 107 -14.87 -17.93 -19.73
CA VAL A 107 -14.36 -17.90 -18.36
C VAL A 107 -13.29 -16.81 -18.26
N PRO A 108 -13.20 -16.06 -17.13
CA PRO A 108 -12.10 -15.14 -16.83
C PRO A 108 -10.72 -15.71 -17.16
N ALA A 109 -9.98 -15.03 -18.04
CA ALA A 109 -8.62 -15.41 -18.43
C ALA A 109 -7.62 -14.35 -17.97
N ASN A 110 -6.41 -14.78 -17.57
CA ASN A 110 -5.34 -13.87 -17.20
C ASN A 110 -4.91 -13.03 -18.40
N VAL A 111 -4.77 -11.73 -18.17
CA VAL A 111 -4.21 -10.81 -19.16
C VAL A 111 -2.68 -10.96 -19.18
N ALA A 112 -2.09 -11.09 -20.37
CA ALA A 112 -0.68 -11.38 -20.54
C ALA A 112 0.20 -10.30 -19.91
N GLY A 113 1.08 -10.70 -18.98
CA GLY A 113 2.02 -9.80 -18.31
C GLY A 113 1.40 -8.84 -17.28
N LEU A 114 0.12 -9.04 -16.91
CA LEU A 114 -0.61 -8.26 -15.90
C LEU A 114 -1.17 -9.16 -14.79
N THR A 115 -0.34 -10.03 -14.25
CA THR A 115 -0.71 -11.01 -13.22
C THR A 115 -0.67 -10.45 -11.79
N THR A 116 -0.09 -9.26 -11.58
CA THR A 116 -0.10 -8.52 -10.32
C THR A 116 0.01 -7.02 -10.58
N GLY A 117 -0.32 -6.20 -9.57
CA GLY A 117 0.02 -4.77 -9.55
C GLY A 117 -0.77 -3.87 -10.51
N VAL A 118 -1.92 -4.32 -11.02
CA VAL A 118 -2.88 -3.47 -11.74
C VAL A 118 -3.69 -2.64 -10.74
N ALA A 119 -3.72 -1.32 -10.94
CA ALA A 119 -4.40 -0.37 -10.06
C ALA A 119 -5.75 0.10 -10.62
N ALA A 120 -5.88 0.23 -11.95
CA ALA A 120 -7.12 0.58 -12.60
C ALA A 120 -7.24 -0.11 -13.96
N VAL A 121 -8.48 -0.35 -14.40
CA VAL A 121 -8.80 -0.91 -15.72
C VAL A 121 -10.01 -0.19 -16.31
N SER A 122 -10.01 -0.01 -17.63
CA SER A 122 -11.12 0.53 -18.39
C SER A 122 -11.30 -0.25 -19.69
N ALA A 123 -12.49 -0.82 -19.88
CA ALA A 123 -12.90 -1.54 -21.08
C ALA A 123 -13.77 -0.65 -21.97
N GLY A 124 -13.35 -0.43 -23.22
CA GLY A 124 -14.13 0.27 -24.26
C GLY A 124 -14.90 -0.72 -25.16
N ALA A 125 -15.29 -0.30 -26.37
CA ALA A 125 -15.98 -1.21 -27.30
C ALA A 125 -15.03 -2.22 -27.98
N THR A 126 -13.82 -1.76 -28.33
CA THR A 126 -12.85 -2.55 -29.11
C THR A 126 -11.47 -2.64 -28.47
N HIS A 127 -11.28 -2.00 -27.31
CA HIS A 127 -10.00 -1.89 -26.63
C HIS A 127 -10.17 -1.95 -25.11
N THR A 128 -9.05 -2.20 -24.43
CA THR A 128 -8.95 -2.18 -22.97
C THR A 128 -7.66 -1.48 -22.60
N CYS A 129 -7.70 -0.67 -21.54
CA CYS A 129 -6.53 -0.02 -20.97
C CYS A 129 -6.46 -0.31 -19.46
N ALA A 130 -5.25 -0.46 -18.94
CA ALA A 130 -5.00 -0.64 -17.52
C ALA A 130 -3.78 0.17 -17.06
N SER A 131 -3.77 0.62 -15.81
CA SER A 131 -2.60 1.20 -15.16
C SER A 131 -1.97 0.17 -14.23
N ALA A 132 -0.67 -0.06 -14.34
CA ALA A 132 0.01 -1.09 -13.58
C ALA A 132 1.47 -0.73 -13.23
N GLY A 133 1.97 -1.28 -12.14
CA GLY A 133 3.36 -1.16 -11.68
C GLY A 133 3.66 0.08 -10.82
N PHE A 134 4.93 0.24 -10.42
CA PHE A 134 5.44 1.41 -9.69
C PHE A 134 6.70 1.95 -10.38
N PRO A 135 6.64 3.13 -11.05
CA PRO A 135 5.46 4.01 -11.18
C PRO A 135 4.34 3.42 -12.03
N LEU A 136 3.10 3.91 -11.85
CA LEU A 136 1.94 3.47 -12.63
C LEU A 136 2.10 3.86 -14.10
N VAL A 137 2.22 2.86 -14.98
CA VAL A 137 2.29 3.01 -16.43
C VAL A 137 0.98 2.54 -17.05
N VAL A 138 0.49 3.28 -18.05
CA VAL A 138 -0.71 2.89 -18.82
C VAL A 138 -0.32 1.90 -19.90
N LYS A 139 -1.01 0.76 -19.94
CA LYS A 139 -0.94 -0.24 -20.99
C LYS A 139 -2.30 -0.36 -21.66
N CYS A 140 -2.35 -0.35 -22.98
CA CYS A 140 -3.58 -0.55 -23.74
C CYS A 140 -3.42 -1.68 -24.76
N TRP A 141 -4.51 -2.38 -25.05
CA TRP A 141 -4.59 -3.44 -26.05
C TRP A 141 -5.99 -3.49 -26.69
N GLY A 142 -6.12 -4.20 -27.81
CA GLY A 142 -7.30 -4.14 -28.68
C GLY A 142 -7.09 -3.35 -29.97
N ALA A 143 -8.19 -3.04 -30.67
CA ALA A 143 -8.21 -2.21 -31.89
C ALA A 143 -8.50 -0.73 -31.59
N ASN A 144 -8.21 0.14 -32.57
CA ASN A 144 -8.38 1.59 -32.49
C ASN A 144 -7.44 2.27 -31.48
N LEU A 145 -6.20 1.79 -31.38
CA LEU A 145 -5.15 2.30 -30.48
C LEU A 145 -4.05 3.05 -31.27
N ASP A 146 -4.42 3.88 -32.25
CA ASP A 146 -3.53 4.46 -33.28
C ASP A 146 -2.56 5.56 -32.78
N TRP A 147 -1.94 5.40 -31.61
CA TRP A 147 -0.96 6.34 -31.03
C TRP A 147 0.46 6.21 -31.59
N LYS A 148 0.69 5.43 -32.65
CA LYS A 148 1.96 5.47 -33.40
C LYS A 148 2.00 6.79 -34.17
N ALA A 149 2.91 7.66 -33.77
CA ALA A 149 3.18 8.93 -34.44
C ALA A 149 3.36 8.71 -35.97
N GLY A 150 2.38 9.15 -36.76
CA GLY A 150 2.56 9.45 -38.18
C GLY A 150 2.29 8.34 -39.21
N ASP A 151 1.79 7.16 -38.85
CA ASP A 151 1.44 6.13 -39.86
C ASP A 151 -0.08 6.11 -40.20
N PRO A 152 -0.45 5.81 -41.47
CA PRO A 152 -1.86 5.65 -41.88
C PRO A 152 -2.52 4.46 -41.16
N PRO A 153 -3.87 4.44 -41.08
CA PRO A 153 -4.62 3.40 -40.37
C PRO A 153 -4.24 2.02 -40.93
N SER A 154 -3.56 1.23 -40.10
CA SER A 154 -3.31 -0.18 -40.39
C SER A 154 -4.31 -1.01 -39.60
N THR A 155 -4.71 -2.16 -40.12
CA THR A 155 -5.61 -3.13 -39.49
C THR A 155 -4.99 -3.81 -38.25
N GLN A 156 -4.09 -3.13 -37.53
CA GLN A 156 -3.22 -3.68 -36.50
C GLN A 156 -3.86 -3.45 -35.13
N PHE A 157 -4.26 -4.53 -34.47
CA PHE A 157 -4.67 -4.52 -33.07
C PHE A 157 -3.53 -5.08 -32.20
N PHE A 158 -3.51 -4.72 -30.92
CA PHE A 158 -2.58 -5.31 -29.96
C PHE A 158 -3.27 -6.46 -29.23
N ALA A 159 -2.80 -7.69 -29.40
CA ALA A 159 -3.34 -8.88 -28.73
C ALA A 159 -2.88 -9.04 -27.27
N VAL A 160 -1.92 -8.21 -26.83
CA VAL A 160 -1.35 -8.18 -25.48
C VAL A 160 -1.18 -6.74 -25.01
N PRO A 161 -1.18 -6.48 -23.68
CA PRO A 161 -0.99 -5.15 -23.13
C PRO A 161 0.29 -4.47 -23.62
N THR A 162 0.13 -3.31 -24.26
CA THR A 162 1.25 -2.53 -24.81
C THR A 162 1.35 -1.18 -24.09
N ASN A 163 2.56 -0.81 -23.67
CA ASN A 163 2.80 0.46 -22.99
C ASN A 163 2.40 1.65 -23.87
N VAL A 164 1.65 2.61 -23.31
CA VAL A 164 1.39 3.90 -23.93
C VAL A 164 2.47 4.89 -23.47
N PRO A 165 3.39 5.34 -24.35
CA PRO A 165 4.51 6.19 -23.95
C PRO A 165 4.05 7.55 -23.42
N GLY A 166 4.81 8.16 -22.51
CA GLY A 166 4.57 9.55 -22.07
C GLY A 166 3.38 9.74 -21.14
N LEU A 167 2.85 8.65 -20.57
CA LEU A 167 1.89 8.66 -19.47
C LEU A 167 2.54 8.02 -18.24
N SER A 168 2.58 8.76 -17.14
CA SER A 168 3.03 8.29 -15.83
C SER A 168 2.07 8.80 -14.75
N ASN A 169 1.98 8.05 -13.65
CA ASN A 169 1.15 8.40 -12.49
C ASN A 169 -0.33 8.64 -12.85
N VAL A 170 -0.89 7.78 -13.69
CA VAL A 170 -2.30 7.82 -14.08
C VAL A 170 -3.14 7.03 -13.08
N GLY A 171 -4.00 7.74 -12.34
CA GLY A 171 -4.87 7.16 -11.33
C GLY A 171 -6.28 6.83 -11.83
N VAL A 172 -6.72 7.46 -12.93
CA VAL A 172 -8.07 7.25 -13.49
C VAL A 172 -7.99 7.04 -15.00
N LEU A 173 -8.74 6.04 -15.46
CA LEU A 173 -8.91 5.67 -16.87
C LEU A 173 -10.40 5.73 -17.21
N ALA A 174 -10.74 6.29 -18.36
CA ALA A 174 -12.11 6.28 -18.89
C ALA A 174 -12.11 5.97 -20.38
N ALA A 175 -12.77 4.89 -20.77
CA ALA A 175 -12.91 4.44 -22.15
C ALA A 175 -14.32 4.76 -22.67
N GLY A 176 -14.38 5.22 -23.92
CA GLY A 176 -15.61 5.28 -24.70
C GLY A 176 -15.64 4.23 -25.80
N SER A 177 -16.60 4.38 -26.73
CA SER A 177 -16.76 3.45 -27.87
C SER A 177 -15.55 3.44 -28.82
N GLY A 178 -14.81 4.55 -28.90
CA GLY A 178 -13.63 4.67 -29.76
C GLY A 178 -12.60 5.71 -29.31
N PHE A 179 -12.70 6.20 -28.07
CA PHE A 179 -11.77 7.16 -27.49
C PHE A 179 -11.40 6.73 -26.07
N GLN A 180 -10.26 7.22 -25.58
CA GLN A 180 -9.76 6.97 -24.24
C GLN A 180 -9.32 8.29 -23.62
N CYS A 181 -9.62 8.46 -22.34
CA CYS A 181 -9.16 9.57 -21.52
C CYS A 181 -8.42 9.07 -20.27
N THR A 182 -7.46 9.87 -19.81
CA THR A 182 -6.69 9.61 -18.60
C THR A 182 -6.58 10.86 -17.76
N LEU A 183 -6.68 10.71 -16.44
CA LEU A 183 -6.36 11.75 -15.47
C LEU A 183 -5.03 11.41 -14.79
N SER A 184 -4.03 12.25 -15.05
CA SER A 184 -2.75 12.20 -14.34
C SER A 184 -2.88 12.78 -12.94
N GLY A 185 -2.04 12.33 -11.99
CA GLY A 185 -2.04 12.82 -10.60
C GLY A 185 -1.78 14.33 -10.43
N ASP A 186 -1.37 15.02 -11.48
CA ASP A 186 -1.20 16.48 -11.54
C ASP A 186 -2.45 17.22 -12.05
N GLY A 187 -3.58 16.52 -12.21
CA GLY A 187 -4.86 17.09 -12.64
C GLY A 187 -5.02 17.25 -14.15
N ARG A 188 -4.04 16.82 -14.96
CA ARG A 188 -4.14 16.94 -16.42
C ARG A 188 -4.96 15.80 -17.02
N VAL A 189 -5.93 16.18 -17.87
CA VAL A 189 -6.73 15.25 -18.67
C VAL A 189 -6.15 15.17 -20.07
N LYS A 190 -5.80 13.96 -20.48
CA LYS A 190 -5.39 13.67 -21.86
C LYS A 190 -6.36 12.70 -22.48
N CYS A 191 -6.85 13.03 -23.67
CA CYS A 191 -7.77 12.21 -24.42
C CYS A 191 -7.22 11.95 -25.83
N TRP A 192 -7.57 10.80 -26.40
CA TRP A 192 -7.20 10.41 -27.76
C TRP A 192 -8.21 9.43 -28.36
N GLY A 193 -8.16 9.25 -29.68
CA GLY A 193 -9.04 8.36 -30.44
C GLY A 193 -10.03 9.11 -31.32
N ASP A 194 -11.21 8.52 -31.52
CA ASP A 194 -12.27 9.09 -32.33
C ASP A 194 -12.76 10.42 -31.75
N ASN A 195 -12.93 11.41 -32.62
CA ASN A 195 -13.36 12.76 -32.28
C ASN A 195 -14.44 13.28 -33.24
N ALA A 196 -15.14 12.38 -33.94
CA ALA A 196 -16.16 12.73 -34.93
C ALA A 196 -17.29 13.63 -34.38
N THR A 197 -17.54 13.58 -33.07
CA THR A 197 -18.55 14.39 -32.37
C THR A 197 -17.95 15.37 -31.37
N GLY A 198 -16.61 15.57 -31.37
CA GLY A 198 -15.94 16.43 -30.40
C GLY A 198 -15.69 15.78 -29.03
N GLN A 199 -15.86 14.45 -28.91
CA GLN A 199 -15.77 13.72 -27.65
C GLN A 199 -14.37 13.70 -27.00
N VAL A 200 -13.33 14.09 -27.74
CA VAL A 200 -11.97 14.28 -27.20
C VAL A 200 -11.82 15.65 -26.52
N GLY A 201 -12.70 16.61 -26.81
CA GLY A 201 -12.76 17.91 -26.12
C GLY A 201 -11.69 18.93 -26.52
N ILE A 202 -11.12 18.82 -27.72
CA ILE A 202 -10.00 19.70 -28.16
C ILE A 202 -10.44 20.93 -28.95
N GLY A 203 -11.72 21.31 -28.87
CA GLY A 203 -12.27 22.45 -29.62
C GLY A 203 -12.31 22.26 -31.15
N THR A 204 -12.03 21.05 -31.65
CA THR A 204 -12.13 20.68 -33.07
C THR A 204 -12.80 19.31 -33.20
N LEU A 205 -13.24 18.96 -34.42
CA LEU A 205 -13.74 17.61 -34.76
C LEU A 205 -12.67 16.74 -35.41
N ALA A 206 -11.41 17.20 -35.42
CA ALA A 206 -10.32 16.43 -35.99
C ALA A 206 -10.05 15.21 -35.12
N ARG A 207 -10.05 14.01 -35.72
CA ARG A 207 -9.66 12.77 -35.02
C ARG A 207 -8.25 12.94 -34.47
N VAL A 208 -8.08 12.54 -33.20
CA VAL A 208 -6.81 12.70 -32.51
C VAL A 208 -6.14 11.33 -32.42
N TYR A 209 -5.28 11.08 -33.41
CA TYR A 209 -4.49 9.86 -33.46
C TYR A 209 -3.31 9.92 -32.45
N GLY A 210 -2.92 11.13 -32.00
CA GLY A 210 -1.99 11.33 -30.88
C GLY A 210 -2.68 11.66 -29.55
N ARG A 211 -1.91 11.95 -28.50
CA ARG A 211 -2.45 12.52 -27.25
C ARG A 211 -2.72 14.00 -27.44
N ALA A 212 -3.92 14.47 -27.14
CA ALA A 212 -4.20 15.90 -27.08
C ALA A 212 -4.64 16.31 -25.67
N ASP A 213 -4.15 17.47 -25.26
CA ASP A 213 -4.67 18.18 -24.10
C ASP A 213 -6.02 18.78 -24.51
N VAL A 214 -7.05 18.59 -23.68
CA VAL A 214 -8.41 19.12 -23.88
C VAL A 214 -8.32 20.66 -23.88
N VAL A 215 -8.79 21.33 -24.96
CA VAL A 215 -8.56 22.77 -25.23
C VAL A 215 -9.62 23.65 -24.54
N ASP A 216 -9.15 24.66 -23.81
CA ASP A 216 -9.90 25.80 -23.28
C ASP A 216 -9.89 26.95 -24.34
N GLN A 217 -10.99 27.16 -25.07
CA GLN A 217 -11.07 28.19 -26.14
C GLN A 217 -11.77 29.48 -25.67
N GLN A 218 -10.99 30.51 -25.35
CA GLN A 218 -11.40 31.92 -25.50
C GLN A 218 -10.22 32.73 -26.07
N ALA A 219 -10.49 33.82 -26.79
CA ALA A 219 -9.44 34.77 -27.14
C ALA A 219 -8.84 35.31 -25.83
N PHE A 220 -7.67 34.80 -25.46
CA PHE A 220 -7.08 35.14 -24.17
C PHE A 220 -6.52 36.55 -24.24
N LEU A 221 -7.15 37.47 -23.51
CA LEU A 221 -6.37 38.47 -22.80
C LEU A 221 -5.43 37.68 -21.88
N ALA A 222 -4.16 37.59 -22.25
CA ALA A 222 -3.17 36.85 -21.48
C ALA A 222 -2.85 37.68 -20.22
N LEU A 223 -3.63 37.44 -19.18
CA LEU A 223 -3.48 38.03 -17.86
C LEU A 223 -2.46 37.21 -17.09
N THR A 224 -1.28 37.77 -16.87
CA THR A 224 -0.23 37.09 -16.13
C THR A 224 0.12 37.86 -14.87
N THR A 225 0.05 37.20 -13.73
CA THR A 225 0.58 37.76 -12.48
C THR A 225 2.05 37.38 -12.36
N SER A 226 2.89 38.28 -11.88
CA SER A 226 4.33 38.04 -11.68
C SER A 226 4.79 38.64 -10.34
N GLY A 227 5.98 38.26 -9.87
CA GLY A 227 6.49 38.64 -8.55
C GLY A 227 6.38 37.52 -7.51
N THR A 228 6.64 37.86 -6.24
CA THR A 228 6.74 36.88 -5.14
C THR A 228 5.44 36.67 -4.37
N GLY A 229 4.43 37.52 -4.57
CA GLY A 229 3.13 37.50 -3.88
C GLY A 229 1.95 37.07 -4.77
N GLY A 230 0.82 36.75 -4.15
CA GLY A 230 -0.42 36.38 -4.84
C GLY A 230 -1.29 37.58 -5.21
N GLY A 231 -2.06 37.47 -6.29
CA GLY A 231 -3.01 38.50 -6.70
C GLY A 231 -3.77 38.07 -7.94
N ARG A 232 -4.82 38.81 -8.27
CA ARG A 232 -5.67 38.54 -9.43
C ARG A 232 -5.85 39.80 -10.25
N ILE A 233 -5.92 39.65 -11.56
CA ILE A 233 -6.38 40.71 -12.47
C ILE A 233 -7.85 40.40 -12.77
N ILE A 234 -8.74 41.32 -12.46
CA ILE A 234 -10.19 41.14 -12.57
C ILE A 234 -10.74 42.16 -13.58
N PRO A 235 -11.58 41.75 -14.55
CA PRO A 235 -12.32 42.68 -15.38
C PRO A 235 -13.33 43.48 -14.53
N VAL A 236 -13.35 44.79 -14.67
CA VAL A 236 -14.36 45.65 -14.04
C VAL A 236 -15.58 45.71 -14.97
N PRO A 237 -16.78 45.29 -14.53
CA PRO A 237 -17.96 45.31 -15.39
C PRO A 237 -18.30 46.72 -15.87
N HIS A 238 -18.50 46.89 -17.18
CA HIS A 238 -19.10 48.10 -17.74
C HIS A 238 -20.59 48.15 -17.34
N PRO A 239 -21.16 49.30 -16.93
CA PRO A 239 -22.57 49.43 -16.55
C PRO A 239 -23.61 49.27 -17.68
N GLY A 240 -23.29 48.59 -18.78
CA GLY A 240 -24.21 48.27 -19.87
C GLY A 240 -23.85 46.91 -20.45
N GLY A 241 -24.68 45.89 -20.20
CA GLY A 241 -24.42 44.51 -20.58
C GLY A 241 -24.38 44.33 -22.11
N GLY A 242 -23.18 44.19 -22.65
CA GLY A 242 -22.94 43.76 -24.03
C GLY A 242 -21.46 43.85 -24.39
N THR A 243 -20.81 42.72 -24.64
CA THR A 243 -19.44 42.65 -25.18
C THR A 243 -19.49 42.71 -26.70
N ASN A 244 -19.53 43.93 -27.26
CA ASN A 244 -19.27 44.14 -28.69
C ASN A 244 -17.84 44.67 -28.91
N SER A 245 -17.24 44.24 -30.02
CA SER A 245 -15.91 44.67 -30.51
C SER A 245 -15.72 46.20 -30.45
N GLY A 246 -14.63 46.67 -29.84
CA GLY A 246 -14.18 48.08 -29.88
C GLY A 246 -14.33 48.90 -28.59
N TYR A 247 -14.79 48.32 -27.48
CA TYR A 247 -14.90 49.01 -26.18
C TYR A 247 -13.67 48.81 -25.29
N PRO A 248 -13.26 49.83 -24.48
CA PRO A 248 -12.21 49.66 -23.48
C PRO A 248 -12.66 48.71 -22.37
N ILE A 249 -11.86 47.68 -22.11
CA ILE A 249 -11.98 46.77 -20.98
C ILE A 249 -11.16 47.36 -19.83
N ALA A 250 -11.82 47.68 -18.72
CA ALA A 250 -11.15 48.06 -17.49
C ALA A 250 -10.72 46.80 -16.72
N LEU A 251 -9.45 46.75 -16.31
CA LEU A 251 -8.84 45.68 -15.54
C LEU A 251 -8.39 46.24 -14.20
N ALA A 252 -8.75 45.57 -13.11
CA ALA A 252 -8.30 45.91 -11.77
C ALA A 252 -7.33 44.84 -11.25
N ALA A 253 -6.15 45.26 -10.78
CA ALA A 253 -5.24 44.45 -10.01
C ALA A 253 -5.71 44.41 -8.55
N ALA A 254 -6.10 43.22 -8.10
CA ALA A 254 -6.52 42.95 -6.73
C ALA A 254 -5.47 42.05 -6.07
N PRO A 255 -4.60 42.60 -5.19
CA PRO A 255 -3.67 41.76 -4.44
C PRO A 255 -4.44 40.79 -3.54
N ASP A 256 -3.97 39.54 -3.44
CA ASP A 256 -4.51 38.58 -2.48
C ASP A 256 -4.07 38.97 -1.06
N TYR A 257 -4.76 38.47 -0.02
CA TYR A 257 -4.39 38.74 1.37
C TYR A 257 -2.94 38.32 1.65
N GLY A 258 -2.11 39.27 2.07
CA GLY A 258 -0.67 39.07 2.30
C GLY A 258 0.22 39.28 1.07
N ALA A 259 -0.26 39.97 0.05
CA ALA A 259 0.56 40.54 -1.01
C ALA A 259 0.31 42.04 -1.18
N SER A 260 1.27 42.78 -1.71
CA SER A 260 1.07 44.17 -2.18
C SER A 260 1.21 44.26 -3.68
N PHE A 261 0.33 45.01 -4.34
CA PHE A 261 0.49 45.35 -5.75
C PHE A 261 1.62 46.37 -5.90
N THR A 262 2.63 46.07 -6.71
CA THR A 262 3.81 46.91 -6.87
C THR A 262 3.92 47.54 -8.26
N GLY A 263 3.10 47.12 -9.22
CA GLY A 263 2.95 47.79 -10.51
C GLY A 263 2.46 46.88 -11.63
N TRP A 264 2.23 47.45 -12.81
CA TRP A 264 1.97 46.66 -14.03
C TRP A 264 3.30 46.34 -14.72
N GLY A 265 3.45 45.10 -15.21
CA GLY A 265 4.58 44.66 -16.02
C GLY A 265 4.60 45.28 -17.41
N PRO A 266 5.65 45.02 -18.21
CA PRO A 266 5.76 45.54 -19.58
C PRO A 266 4.61 45.03 -20.46
N GLY A 267 4.10 45.88 -21.36
CA GLY A 267 2.96 45.56 -22.23
C GLY A 267 1.92 46.69 -22.28
N ALA A 268 0.66 46.35 -22.55
CA ALA A 268 -0.42 47.32 -22.79
C ALA A 268 -0.76 48.23 -21.57
N CYS A 269 -0.33 47.84 -20.36
CA CYS A 269 -0.53 48.60 -19.12
C CYS A 269 0.77 49.18 -18.54
N ALA A 270 1.88 49.18 -19.30
CA ALA A 270 3.15 49.70 -18.83
C ALA A 270 3.05 51.19 -18.44
N GLY A 271 3.54 51.56 -17.25
CA GLY A 271 3.56 52.93 -16.75
C GLY A 271 2.28 53.40 -16.03
N VAL A 272 1.28 52.53 -15.89
CA VAL A 272 0.08 52.82 -15.08
C VAL A 272 0.43 52.76 -13.59
N THR A 273 0.18 53.84 -12.85
CA THR A 273 0.51 53.97 -11.41
C THR A 273 -0.60 53.53 -10.46
N GLY A 274 -1.83 53.36 -10.96
CA GLY A 274 -2.99 52.89 -10.20
C GLY A 274 -3.25 51.39 -10.37
N THR A 275 -4.12 50.84 -9.52
CA THR A 275 -4.57 49.43 -9.60
C THR A 275 -5.53 49.17 -10.76
N ILE A 276 -5.93 50.20 -11.52
CA ILE A 276 -6.86 50.07 -12.65
C ILE A 276 -6.14 50.42 -13.97
N CYS A 277 -6.22 49.54 -14.96
CA CYS A 277 -5.73 49.74 -16.33
C CYS A 277 -6.88 49.58 -17.35
N ASN A 278 -6.96 50.44 -18.37
CA ASN A 278 -7.95 50.35 -19.44
C ASN A 278 -7.31 49.92 -20.75
N VAL A 279 -7.92 48.94 -21.42
CA VAL A 279 -7.32 48.24 -22.55
C VAL A 279 -8.32 48.11 -23.70
N VAL A 280 -7.95 48.47 -24.93
CA VAL A 280 -8.85 48.44 -26.11
C VAL A 280 -8.45 47.29 -27.04
N THR A 281 -9.36 46.36 -27.33
CA THR A 281 -9.15 45.27 -28.30
C THR A 281 -9.44 45.78 -29.72
N ALA A 282 -8.48 45.66 -30.65
CA ALA A 282 -8.72 45.97 -32.06
C ALA A 282 -9.69 44.95 -32.70
N ALA A 283 -10.56 45.41 -33.62
CA ALA A 283 -11.63 44.64 -34.24
C ALA A 283 -11.13 43.49 -35.16
N PRO A 284 -11.91 42.40 -35.36
CA PRO A 284 -11.56 41.32 -36.29
C PRO A 284 -11.96 41.67 -37.74
N VAL A 285 -11.09 41.35 -38.70
CA VAL A 285 -11.40 41.31 -40.14
C VAL A 285 -11.26 39.86 -40.63
N ASN A 286 -12.32 39.33 -41.24
CA ASN A 286 -12.27 38.20 -42.19
C ASN A 286 -11.91 38.78 -43.59
N GLU A 287 -11.74 38.08 -44.71
CA GLU A 287 -11.93 36.67 -45.11
C GLU A 287 -10.81 36.27 -46.12
N SER A 288 -9.81 37.15 -46.30
CA SER A 288 -8.64 37.01 -47.18
C SER A 288 -7.55 38.01 -46.77
N GLY A 289 -7.52 38.40 -45.49
CA GLY A 289 -6.59 39.36 -44.90
C GLY A 289 -6.09 38.82 -43.56
N VAL A 290 -4.88 38.28 -43.57
CA VAL A 290 -4.22 37.76 -42.37
C VAL A 290 -3.68 38.93 -41.54
N THR A 291 -4.19 39.07 -40.32
CA THR A 291 -3.34 39.36 -39.16
C THR A 291 -3.64 38.30 -38.08
N MET A 292 -2.57 37.73 -37.53
CA MET A 292 -2.62 36.73 -36.45
C MET A 292 -3.41 37.27 -35.24
N PRO A 293 -3.97 36.40 -34.37
CA PRO A 293 -4.52 36.86 -33.11
C PRO A 293 -3.40 37.54 -32.31
N GLY A 294 -3.46 38.87 -32.23
CA GLY A 294 -2.57 39.64 -31.38
C GLY A 294 -2.92 39.30 -29.94
N THR A 295 -2.14 38.42 -29.31
CA THR A 295 -2.24 38.21 -27.86
C THR A 295 -1.89 39.51 -27.18
N LEU A 296 -2.86 40.15 -26.55
CA LEU A 296 -2.61 41.33 -25.76
C LEU A 296 -2.21 40.89 -24.36
N ALA A 297 -0.90 40.96 -24.08
CA ALA A 297 -0.35 40.57 -22.77
C ALA A 297 -0.47 41.74 -21.79
N VAL A 298 -1.12 41.48 -20.66
CA VAL A 298 -1.21 42.40 -19.53
C VAL A 298 -0.68 41.67 -18.30
N SER A 299 0.34 42.25 -17.67
CA SER A 299 0.93 41.65 -16.47
C SER A 299 0.81 42.57 -15.26
N ALA A 300 0.47 42.02 -14.11
CA ALA A 300 0.49 42.70 -12.81
C ALA A 300 1.57 42.09 -11.92
N ILE A 301 2.31 42.93 -11.19
CA ILE A 301 3.39 42.54 -10.29
C ILE A 301 2.87 42.62 -8.85
N PHE A 302 3.00 41.50 -8.12
CA PHE A 302 2.63 41.37 -6.72
C PHE A 302 3.82 40.85 -5.91
N ASP A 303 4.07 41.44 -4.75
CA ASP A 303 5.12 41.00 -3.84
C ASP A 303 4.54 40.40 -2.56
N ALA A 304 5.13 39.30 -2.09
CA ALA A 304 4.67 38.65 -0.87
C ALA A 304 5.01 39.52 0.35
N MET A 305 4.00 39.73 1.19
CA MET A 305 4.25 40.20 2.54
C MET A 305 4.93 39.06 3.33
N PRO A 306 5.97 39.32 4.13
CA PRO A 306 6.69 38.28 4.87
C PRO A 306 5.74 37.50 5.83
N GLY A 307 5.54 36.18 5.63
CA GLY A 307 4.82 35.36 6.64
C GLY A 307 4.22 33.99 6.25
N ALA A 308 3.99 33.64 4.98
CA ALA A 308 3.16 32.45 4.65
C ALA A 308 3.81 31.06 4.86
N ALA A 309 5.14 30.95 4.99
CA ALA A 309 5.85 29.65 5.04
C ALA A 309 5.94 29.00 6.44
N GLY A 310 5.26 29.55 7.45
CA GLY A 310 5.54 29.19 8.85
C GLY A 310 4.79 27.99 9.45
N LEU A 311 3.71 27.49 8.84
CA LEU A 311 2.89 26.42 9.46
C LEU A 311 3.33 25.02 9.03
N VAL A 312 3.66 24.19 10.02
CA VAL A 312 4.13 22.82 9.82
C VAL A 312 3.29 21.85 10.63
N LEU A 313 2.81 20.78 9.98
CA LEU A 313 2.19 19.62 10.63
C LEU A 313 3.16 18.46 10.68
N THR A 314 3.36 17.91 11.87
CA THR A 314 4.28 16.80 12.11
C THR A 314 3.60 15.69 12.90
N PRO A 315 3.71 14.42 12.44
CA PRO A 315 4.27 13.98 11.16
C PRO A 315 3.31 14.23 9.97
N ALA A 316 3.82 14.27 8.73
CA ALA A 316 3.00 14.43 7.51
C ALA A 316 2.23 13.15 7.12
N THR A 317 2.80 11.99 7.47
CA THR A 317 2.15 10.67 7.39
C THR A 317 2.49 9.88 8.65
N THR A 318 1.57 9.06 9.13
CA THR A 318 1.86 8.16 10.26
C THR A 318 1.04 6.88 10.19
N THR A 319 1.58 5.81 10.74
CA THR A 319 0.94 4.49 10.78
C THR A 319 0.64 4.14 12.23
N PHE A 320 -0.63 3.89 12.52
CA PHE A 320 -1.09 3.36 13.79
C PHE A 320 -0.71 1.88 13.90
N PRO A 321 -0.31 1.42 15.10
CA PRO A 321 -0.29 0.01 15.40
C PRO A 321 -1.64 -0.64 15.06
N GLY A 322 -1.60 -1.91 14.65
CA GLY A 322 -2.83 -2.65 14.40
C GLY A 322 -3.70 -2.70 15.66
N ALA A 323 -5.02 -2.59 15.48
CA ALA A 323 -5.99 -2.59 16.56
C ALA A 323 -7.10 -3.59 16.25
N ILE A 324 -7.67 -4.20 17.29
CA ILE A 324 -8.75 -5.17 17.12
C ILE A 324 -9.99 -4.46 16.56
N VAL A 325 -10.64 -5.06 15.56
CA VAL A 325 -11.89 -4.55 14.98
C VAL A 325 -12.93 -4.39 16.08
N GLY A 326 -13.52 -3.19 16.16
CA GLY A 326 -14.48 -2.82 17.19
C GLY A 326 -13.87 -2.35 18.51
N THR A 327 -12.55 -2.23 18.61
CA THR A 327 -11.84 -1.62 19.76
C THR A 327 -11.10 -0.37 19.36
N THR A 328 -10.84 0.52 20.33
CA THR A 328 -10.00 1.69 20.13
C THR A 328 -8.55 1.36 20.47
N GLY A 329 -7.66 1.49 19.49
CA GLY A 329 -6.23 1.26 19.61
C GLY A 329 -5.47 2.39 20.30
N THR A 330 -4.14 2.39 20.14
CA THR A 330 -3.27 3.41 20.74
C THR A 330 -3.47 4.79 20.15
N THR A 331 -3.29 5.81 20.97
CA THR A 331 -3.35 7.21 20.58
C THR A 331 -2.00 7.69 20.06
N LEU A 332 -1.99 8.43 18.94
CA LEU A 332 -0.81 9.10 18.41
C LEU A 332 -1.02 10.62 18.41
N THR A 333 0.08 11.35 18.56
CA THR A 333 0.07 12.82 18.59
C THR A 333 0.47 13.40 17.24
N VAL A 334 -0.33 14.33 16.75
CA VAL A 334 -0.06 15.17 15.57
C VAL A 334 0.10 16.61 16.04
N THR A 335 1.23 17.24 15.73
CA THR A 335 1.55 18.61 16.18
C THR A 335 1.41 19.59 15.03
N LEU A 336 0.73 20.72 15.26
CA LEU A 336 0.72 21.89 14.39
C LEU A 336 1.57 22.99 15.03
N ALA A 337 2.65 23.40 14.35
CA ALA A 337 3.52 24.48 14.78
C ALA A 337 3.37 25.71 13.88
N ASN A 338 3.25 26.90 14.48
CA ASN A 338 3.15 28.18 13.77
C ASN A 338 4.46 28.97 13.85
N GLY A 339 5.35 28.77 12.89
CA GLY A 339 6.55 29.58 12.65
C GLY A 339 6.29 30.86 11.83
N SER A 340 5.03 31.25 11.60
CA SER A 340 4.71 32.48 10.87
C SER A 340 4.67 33.68 11.80
N LEU A 341 4.64 34.89 11.21
CA LEU A 341 4.50 36.15 11.94
C LEU A 341 3.03 36.52 12.23
N SER A 342 2.07 35.65 11.89
CA SER A 342 0.63 35.93 12.03
C SER A 342 -0.10 34.78 12.72
N THR A 343 -1.16 35.10 13.46
CA THR A 343 -1.99 34.09 14.13
C THR A 343 -2.73 33.24 13.09
N ALA A 344 -2.59 31.92 13.18
CA ALA A 344 -3.24 30.98 12.27
C ALA A 344 -4.61 30.55 12.77
N PRO A 345 -5.73 30.97 12.14
CA PRO A 345 -7.05 30.53 12.56
C PRO A 345 -7.23 29.05 12.24
N ILE A 346 -7.82 28.28 13.16
CA ILE A 346 -8.20 26.88 12.92
C ILE A 346 -9.71 26.87 12.66
N ALA A 347 -10.08 26.87 11.39
CA ALA A 347 -11.47 27.02 10.95
C ALA A 347 -12.25 25.70 11.07
N SER A 348 -11.64 24.58 10.71
CA SER A 348 -12.24 23.26 10.87
C SER A 348 -11.19 22.17 10.99
N VAL A 349 -11.54 21.11 11.72
CA VAL A 349 -10.75 19.89 11.87
C VAL A 349 -11.65 18.71 11.52
N THR A 350 -11.26 17.94 10.51
CA THR A 350 -12.04 16.79 10.03
C THR A 350 -11.16 15.55 10.01
N THR A 351 -11.69 14.43 10.51
CA THR A 351 -11.04 13.12 10.42
C THR A 351 -11.85 12.17 9.56
N GLY A 352 -11.16 11.33 8.79
CA GLY A 352 -11.77 10.35 7.88
C GLY A 352 -11.47 8.90 8.25
N GLY A 353 -12.38 8.01 7.88
CA GLY A 353 -12.23 6.55 8.02
C GLY A 353 -12.39 6.07 9.46
N ASP A 354 -11.48 5.19 9.88
CA ASP A 354 -11.47 4.57 11.21
C ASP A 354 -10.64 5.39 12.24
N PHE A 355 -10.40 6.67 11.96
CA PHE A 355 -9.56 7.55 12.78
C PHE A 355 -10.38 8.70 13.36
N ALA A 356 -10.10 9.06 14.62
CA ALA A 356 -10.82 10.11 15.33
C ALA A 356 -9.89 10.94 16.22
N VAL A 357 -10.09 12.26 16.28
CA VAL A 357 -9.44 13.11 17.29
C VAL A 357 -10.09 12.83 18.64
N SER A 358 -9.35 12.23 19.56
CA SER A 358 -9.79 11.95 20.93
C SER A 358 -9.70 13.18 21.83
N SER A 359 -8.70 14.04 21.61
CA SER A 359 -8.56 15.32 22.31
C SER A 359 -7.63 16.27 21.55
N THR A 360 -7.73 17.56 21.85
CA THR A 360 -6.82 18.58 21.31
C THR A 360 -6.63 19.72 22.31
N ASN A 361 -5.47 20.37 22.26
CA ASN A 361 -5.20 21.63 22.96
C ASN A 361 -5.02 22.81 21.98
N CYS A 362 -5.48 22.66 20.74
CA CYS A 362 -5.42 23.70 19.74
C CYS A 362 -6.59 24.68 19.89
N ASP A 363 -6.28 25.93 20.21
CA ASP A 363 -7.25 27.03 20.23
C ASP A 363 -7.69 27.41 18.81
N VAL A 364 -8.82 28.11 18.67
CA VAL A 364 -9.34 28.60 17.37
C VAL A 364 -8.39 29.54 16.62
N GLY A 365 -7.30 29.98 17.25
CA GLY A 365 -6.20 30.71 16.62
C GLY A 365 -4.86 30.37 17.26
N LEU A 366 -3.92 29.85 16.48
CA LEU A 366 -2.58 29.49 16.92
C LEU A 366 -1.62 30.69 16.76
N LEU A 367 -1.11 31.22 17.87
CA LEU A 367 -0.24 32.41 17.88
C LEU A 367 1.12 32.17 17.21
N PRO A 368 1.77 33.23 16.68
CA PRO A 368 3.16 33.17 16.20
C PRO A 368 4.12 32.55 17.22
N GLY A 369 4.97 31.62 16.76
CA GLY A 369 5.99 30.94 17.58
C GLY A 369 5.45 29.85 18.52
N THR A 370 4.15 29.54 18.48
CA THR A 370 3.52 28.52 19.34
C THR A 370 3.21 27.23 18.58
N SER A 371 2.94 26.15 19.31
CA SER A 371 2.50 24.88 18.74
C SER A 371 1.38 24.27 19.58
N CYS A 372 0.54 23.48 18.93
CA CYS A 372 -0.53 22.73 19.57
C CYS A 372 -0.61 21.31 19.00
N ALA A 373 -1.39 20.44 19.64
CA ALA A 373 -1.41 19.01 19.39
C ALA A 373 -2.85 18.48 19.26
N PHE A 374 -3.00 17.50 18.37
CA PHE A 374 -4.17 16.65 18.21
C PHE A 374 -3.81 15.23 18.63
N GLN A 375 -4.56 14.68 19.58
CA GLN A 375 -4.48 13.29 19.96
C GLN A 375 -5.45 12.52 19.08
N VAL A 376 -4.93 11.62 18.25
CA VAL A 376 -5.71 10.85 17.26
C VAL A 376 -5.70 9.39 17.66
N THR A 377 -6.86 8.73 17.55
CA THR A 377 -7.07 7.32 17.84
C THR A 377 -7.47 6.57 16.59
N PHE A 378 -7.16 5.27 16.55
CA PHE A 378 -7.55 4.36 15.49
C PHE A 378 -8.52 3.31 16.04
N SER A 379 -9.73 3.23 15.49
CA SER A 379 -10.78 2.29 15.90
C SER A 379 -11.28 1.52 14.68
N PRO A 380 -10.61 0.42 14.28
CA PRO A 380 -10.93 -0.25 13.04
C PRO A 380 -12.34 -0.85 13.03
N THR A 381 -13.05 -0.66 11.94
CA THR A 381 -14.40 -1.21 11.74
C THR A 381 -14.42 -2.47 10.87
N GLY A 382 -13.29 -2.82 10.26
CA GLY A 382 -13.13 -4.02 9.44
C GLY A 382 -11.68 -4.52 9.41
N LEU A 383 -11.50 -5.79 9.03
CA LEU A 383 -10.19 -6.45 9.00
C LEU A 383 -9.28 -5.88 7.88
N GLY A 384 -7.97 -5.99 8.10
CA GLY A 384 -6.97 -5.63 7.10
C GLY A 384 -6.63 -4.12 7.08
N PRO A 385 -5.93 -3.65 6.04
CA PRO A 385 -5.42 -2.28 6.00
C PRO A 385 -6.57 -1.26 5.93
N ARG A 386 -6.43 -0.19 6.72
CA ARG A 386 -7.36 0.93 6.84
C ARG A 386 -6.57 2.22 6.66
N THR A 387 -7.13 3.14 5.88
CA THR A 387 -6.52 4.46 5.65
C THR A 387 -7.51 5.56 5.98
N GLY A 388 -6.99 6.73 6.30
CA GLY A 388 -7.77 7.90 6.62
C GLY A 388 -6.88 9.14 6.65
N SER A 389 -7.46 10.27 7.01
CA SER A 389 -6.71 11.54 7.11
C SER A 389 -7.23 12.38 8.27
N LEU A 390 -6.38 13.25 8.77
CA LEU A 390 -6.75 14.45 9.53
C LEU A 390 -6.55 15.63 8.59
N GLU A 391 -7.61 16.38 8.32
CA GLU A 391 -7.58 17.58 7.49
C GLU A 391 -7.91 18.81 8.35
N LEU A 392 -7.06 19.83 8.24
CA LEU A 392 -7.15 21.10 8.94
C LEU A 392 -7.37 22.20 7.93
N SER A 393 -8.44 22.98 8.11
CA SER A 393 -8.65 24.23 7.38
C SER A 393 -8.13 25.38 8.21
N LEU A 394 -7.09 26.09 7.74
CA LEU A 394 -6.40 27.13 8.48
C LEU A 394 -6.75 28.55 7.99
N GLY A 395 -7.97 28.70 7.48
CA GLY A 395 -8.43 29.92 6.83
C GLY A 395 -7.87 30.10 5.42
N THR A 396 -8.32 31.15 4.73
CA THR A 396 -7.98 31.40 3.32
C THR A 396 -6.50 31.75 3.11
N PHE A 397 -5.84 32.33 4.11
CA PHE A 397 -4.43 32.74 4.05
C PHE A 397 -3.44 31.57 4.18
N PHE A 398 -3.72 30.59 5.06
CA PHE A 398 -2.81 29.47 5.31
C PHE A 398 -3.19 28.18 4.56
N GLY A 399 -4.41 28.13 4.01
CA GLY A 399 -4.92 26.99 3.24
C GLY A 399 -5.26 25.79 4.10
N SER A 400 -5.31 24.60 3.49
CA SER A 400 -5.48 23.35 4.22
C SER A 400 -4.14 22.67 4.49
N ARG A 401 -4.11 21.85 5.54
CA ARG A 401 -3.03 20.90 5.80
C ARG A 401 -3.62 19.55 6.17
N ALA A 402 -2.98 18.49 5.72
CA ALA A 402 -3.47 17.13 5.96
C ALA A 402 -2.35 16.24 6.47
N VAL A 403 -2.72 15.30 7.34
CA VAL A 403 -1.90 14.17 7.72
C VAL A 403 -2.62 12.91 7.25
N THR A 404 -1.90 12.03 6.56
CA THR A 404 -2.46 10.72 6.15
C THR A 404 -2.16 9.67 7.20
N PHE A 405 -3.17 8.88 7.55
CA PHE A 405 -3.08 7.79 8.49
C PHE A 405 -3.21 6.44 7.79
N ALA A 406 -2.44 5.46 8.26
CA ALA A 406 -2.64 4.05 7.98
C ALA A 406 -2.78 3.28 9.29
N GLY A 407 -3.52 2.18 9.27
CA GLY A 407 -3.68 1.27 10.40
C GLY A 407 -4.14 -0.09 9.88
N THR A 408 -4.11 -1.13 10.73
CA THR A 408 -4.61 -2.45 10.35
C THR A 408 -5.66 -2.91 11.34
N GLY A 409 -6.86 -3.23 10.85
CA GLY A 409 -7.89 -3.88 11.62
C GLY A 409 -7.55 -5.35 11.83
N LEU A 410 -7.35 -5.71 13.08
CA LEU A 410 -7.01 -7.04 13.52
C LEU A 410 -8.28 -7.79 13.96
N PRO A 411 -8.35 -9.12 13.79
CA PRO A 411 -9.49 -9.88 14.28
C PRO A 411 -9.62 -9.76 15.81
N GLY A 412 -10.86 -9.69 16.29
CA GLY A 412 -11.13 -9.63 17.72
C GLY A 412 -11.23 -11.00 18.35
N GLY A 413 -10.45 -11.20 19.42
CA GLY A 413 -10.63 -12.20 20.46
C GLY A 413 -11.04 -13.61 20.01
N GLY A 414 -10.04 -14.47 19.79
CA GLY A 414 -10.18 -15.92 20.03
C GLY A 414 -10.83 -16.77 18.93
N THR A 415 -10.86 -16.32 17.68
CA THR A 415 -11.46 -17.08 16.56
C THR A 415 -10.53 -17.29 15.37
N ALA A 416 -9.23 -17.09 15.51
CA ALA A 416 -8.30 -17.68 14.55
C ALA A 416 -8.38 -19.20 14.72
N ASN A 417 -9.10 -19.88 13.82
CA ASN A 417 -9.06 -21.33 13.74
C ASN A 417 -7.59 -21.71 13.51
N MET A 418 -6.98 -22.41 14.47
CA MET A 418 -5.57 -22.82 14.39
C MET A 418 -5.29 -23.54 13.06
N SER A 419 -6.26 -24.30 12.58
CA SER A 419 -6.27 -24.95 11.27
C SER A 419 -6.11 -23.98 10.10
N ALA A 420 -6.80 -22.83 10.16
CA ALA A 420 -6.73 -21.80 9.12
C ALA A 420 -5.40 -21.06 9.14
N VAL A 421 -4.78 -20.86 10.32
CA VAL A 421 -3.46 -20.23 10.39
C VAL A 421 -2.39 -21.17 9.84
N ILE A 422 -2.46 -22.47 10.17
CA ILE A 422 -1.59 -23.49 9.59
C ILE A 422 -1.73 -23.51 8.06
N ALA A 423 -2.96 -23.58 7.55
CA ALA A 423 -3.22 -23.54 6.10
C ALA A 423 -2.62 -22.28 5.45
N GLY A 424 -2.75 -21.12 6.12
CA GLY A 424 -2.19 -19.85 5.65
C GLY A 424 -0.67 -19.89 5.45
N TYR A 425 0.10 -20.58 6.30
CA TYR A 425 1.55 -20.72 6.12
C TYR A 425 1.88 -21.51 4.84
N TYR A 426 1.21 -22.63 4.60
CA TYR A 426 1.40 -23.43 3.39
C TYR A 426 1.02 -22.62 2.14
N GLU A 427 -0.11 -21.93 2.15
CA GLU A 427 -0.59 -21.17 0.99
C GLU A 427 0.30 -19.98 0.68
N LYS A 428 0.71 -19.22 1.72
CA LYS A 428 1.45 -17.97 1.53
C LYS A 428 2.93 -18.20 1.28
N ILE A 429 3.54 -19.18 1.94
CA ILE A 429 4.99 -19.43 1.83
C ILE A 429 5.27 -20.43 0.70
N LEU A 430 4.51 -21.52 0.64
CA LEU A 430 4.74 -22.63 -0.31
C LEU A 430 3.81 -22.59 -1.53
N GLY A 431 2.83 -21.68 -1.59
CA GLY A 431 1.93 -21.55 -2.73
C GLY A 431 0.95 -22.71 -2.90
N ARG A 432 0.75 -23.54 -1.87
CA ARG A 432 -0.11 -24.73 -1.92
C ARG A 432 -0.89 -24.95 -0.63
N ALA A 433 -1.99 -25.68 -0.70
CA ALA A 433 -2.69 -26.14 0.51
C ALA A 433 -1.84 -27.17 1.28
N PRO A 434 -2.00 -27.27 2.62
CA PRO A 434 -1.32 -28.30 3.41
C PRO A 434 -1.78 -29.71 3.01
N ASP A 435 -0.84 -30.65 2.98
CA ASP A 435 -1.18 -32.06 2.98
C ASP A 435 -1.74 -32.48 4.35
N ALA A 436 -2.45 -33.61 4.38
CA ALA A 436 -3.16 -34.07 5.58
C ALA A 436 -2.20 -34.38 6.75
N GLU A 437 -1.00 -34.89 6.46
CA GLU A 437 -0.01 -35.26 7.48
C GLU A 437 0.64 -34.02 8.08
N GLY A 438 1.07 -33.07 7.25
CA GLY A 438 1.65 -31.81 7.67
C GLY A 438 0.67 -30.96 8.49
N LYS A 439 -0.60 -30.91 8.07
CA LYS A 439 -1.66 -30.26 8.84
C LYS A 439 -1.87 -30.91 10.21
N ALA A 440 -1.99 -32.24 10.25
CA ALA A 440 -2.19 -32.99 11.48
C ALA A 440 -0.99 -32.87 12.45
N PHE A 441 0.23 -32.83 11.91
CA PHE A 441 1.44 -32.62 12.69
C PHE A 441 1.41 -31.29 13.46
N TRP A 442 1.15 -30.17 12.77
CA TRP A 442 1.12 -28.86 13.41
C TRP A 442 -0.06 -28.69 14.37
N GLU A 443 -1.23 -29.23 14.04
CA GLU A 443 -2.39 -29.26 14.97
C GLU A 443 -2.08 -30.07 16.23
N GLY A 444 -1.41 -31.22 16.08
CA GLY A 444 -0.93 -32.03 17.21
C GLY A 444 0.10 -31.29 18.07
N GLU A 445 0.99 -30.53 17.44
CA GLU A 445 2.03 -29.79 18.15
C GLU A 445 1.47 -28.63 18.97
N VAL A 446 0.43 -27.96 18.47
CA VAL A 446 -0.34 -26.97 19.22
C VAL A 446 -0.98 -27.61 20.46
N ALA A 447 -1.66 -28.73 20.28
CA ALA A 447 -2.30 -29.44 21.38
C ALA A 447 -1.27 -29.88 22.44
N ARG A 448 -0.12 -30.39 21.99
CA ARG A 448 0.96 -30.84 22.87
C ARG A 448 1.58 -29.68 23.64
N MET A 449 1.94 -28.58 22.99
CA MET A 449 2.49 -27.39 23.67
C MET A 449 1.51 -26.83 24.69
N SER A 450 0.23 -26.74 24.33
CA SER A 450 -0.82 -26.28 25.25
C SER A 450 -0.92 -27.20 26.47
N SER A 451 -0.84 -28.53 26.27
CA SER A 451 -0.87 -29.50 27.38
C SER A 451 0.33 -29.39 28.35
N LEU A 452 1.46 -28.87 27.87
CA LEU A 452 2.66 -28.62 28.67
C LEU A 452 2.65 -27.22 29.33
N GLY A 453 1.59 -26.44 29.15
CA GLY A 453 1.49 -25.07 29.66
C GLY A 453 2.39 -24.08 28.90
N VAL A 454 2.79 -24.42 27.67
CA VAL A 454 3.59 -23.57 26.80
C VAL A 454 2.67 -22.73 25.92
N SER A 455 3.05 -21.47 25.68
CA SER A 455 2.31 -20.59 24.78
C SER A 455 2.29 -21.15 23.36
N VAL A 456 1.11 -21.14 22.73
CA VAL A 456 0.96 -21.53 21.32
C VAL A 456 1.80 -20.67 20.37
N ASN A 457 2.20 -19.46 20.80
CA ASN A 457 3.12 -18.59 20.03
C ASN A 457 4.45 -19.28 19.74
N GLU A 458 4.90 -20.19 20.61
CA GLU A 458 6.13 -20.96 20.41
C GLU A 458 6.04 -21.88 19.20
N VAL A 459 4.85 -22.42 18.91
CA VAL A 459 4.59 -23.23 17.71
C VAL A 459 4.71 -22.38 16.45
N PHE A 460 4.21 -21.15 16.47
CA PHE A 460 4.31 -20.24 15.32
C PHE A 460 5.74 -19.83 15.01
N PHE A 461 6.57 -19.64 16.04
CA PHE A 461 8.01 -19.40 15.84
C PHE A 461 8.70 -20.61 15.21
N ALA A 462 8.39 -21.83 15.67
CA ALA A 462 8.96 -23.04 15.08
C ALA A 462 8.47 -23.28 13.64
N MET A 463 7.18 -23.06 13.36
CA MET A 463 6.64 -23.09 12.00
C MET A 463 7.34 -22.08 11.10
N ALA A 464 7.47 -20.82 11.51
CA ALA A 464 8.15 -19.81 10.71
C ALA A 464 9.53 -20.29 10.25
N TYR A 465 10.30 -20.86 11.17
CA TYR A 465 11.59 -21.46 10.83
C TYR A 465 11.47 -22.65 9.88
N ALA A 466 10.59 -23.61 10.17
CA ALA A 466 10.41 -24.80 9.34
C ALA A 466 10.07 -24.44 7.88
N PHE A 467 9.23 -23.43 7.66
CA PHE A 467 8.81 -23.02 6.32
C PHE A 467 9.83 -22.12 5.61
N PHE A 468 10.30 -21.04 6.25
CA PHE A 468 11.25 -20.10 5.62
C PHE A 468 12.66 -20.66 5.45
N SER A 469 12.98 -21.79 6.11
CA SER A 469 14.22 -22.54 5.87
C SER A 469 14.01 -23.85 5.10
N SER A 470 12.79 -24.13 4.64
CA SER A 470 12.51 -25.35 3.88
C SER A 470 13.22 -25.35 2.52
N PRO A 471 13.63 -26.53 2.01
CA PRO A 471 14.13 -26.67 0.65
C PRO A 471 13.14 -26.12 -0.40
N ASP A 472 11.83 -26.37 -0.21
CA ASP A 472 10.77 -25.87 -1.08
C ASP A 472 10.83 -24.34 -1.20
N TYR A 473 10.97 -23.63 -0.09
CA TYR A 473 11.11 -22.17 -0.10
C TYR A 473 12.44 -21.68 -0.66
N ALA A 474 13.52 -22.45 -0.45
CA ALA A 474 14.85 -22.13 -0.94
C ALA A 474 15.01 -22.33 -2.47
N MET A 475 14.29 -23.29 -3.07
CA MET A 475 14.36 -23.61 -4.49
C MET A 475 13.92 -22.45 -5.40
N ASP A 476 13.06 -21.55 -4.92
CA ASP A 476 12.55 -20.41 -5.68
C ASP A 476 13.55 -19.26 -5.86
N SER A 477 14.75 -19.34 -5.27
CA SER A 477 15.80 -18.29 -5.35
C SER A 477 15.25 -16.87 -5.08
N ARG A 478 14.35 -16.75 -4.09
CA ARG A 478 13.58 -15.52 -3.87
C ARG A 478 14.51 -14.34 -3.56
N PRO A 479 14.36 -13.17 -4.21
CA PRO A 479 15.14 -11.98 -3.88
C PRO A 479 14.75 -11.45 -2.50
N ASP A 480 15.63 -10.67 -1.87
CA ASP A 480 15.44 -10.16 -0.50
C ASP A 480 14.12 -9.38 -0.34
N ILE A 481 13.74 -8.63 -1.37
CA ILE A 481 12.47 -7.90 -1.39
C ILE A 481 11.25 -8.84 -1.31
N GLN A 482 11.31 -10.00 -1.99
CA GLN A 482 10.25 -11.00 -1.92
C GLN A 482 10.27 -11.72 -0.58
N PHE A 483 11.45 -12.05 -0.04
CA PHE A 483 11.56 -12.62 1.30
C PHE A 483 10.88 -11.72 2.35
N VAL A 484 11.16 -10.41 2.34
CA VAL A 484 10.50 -9.47 3.26
C VAL A 484 9.00 -9.38 3.00
N THR A 485 8.58 -9.35 1.73
CA THR A 485 7.16 -9.34 1.37
C THR A 485 6.43 -10.57 1.89
N ASP A 486 7.04 -11.75 1.77
CA ASP A 486 6.49 -13.01 2.25
C ASP A 486 6.36 -13.02 3.78
N LEU A 487 7.30 -12.41 4.52
CA LEU A 487 7.16 -12.22 5.98
C LEU A 487 5.89 -11.42 6.30
N TYR A 488 5.69 -10.25 5.70
CA TYR A 488 4.52 -9.41 5.99
C TYR A 488 3.20 -10.07 5.55
N ARG A 489 3.19 -10.74 4.40
CA ARG A 489 2.00 -11.47 3.93
C ARG A 489 1.65 -12.63 4.84
N THR A 490 2.65 -13.36 5.35
CA THR A 490 2.49 -14.49 6.26
C THR A 490 1.97 -14.01 7.61
N PHE A 491 2.68 -13.06 8.22
CA PHE A 491 2.48 -12.73 9.62
C PHE A 491 1.57 -11.55 9.86
N PHE A 492 1.34 -10.67 8.89
CA PHE A 492 0.46 -9.50 9.07
C PHE A 492 -0.69 -9.45 8.07
N LEU A 493 -0.76 -10.41 7.15
CA LEU A 493 -1.78 -10.48 6.10
C LEU A 493 -1.84 -9.20 5.25
N ARG A 494 -0.72 -8.49 5.12
CA ARG A 494 -0.60 -7.23 4.38
C ARG A 494 0.73 -7.17 3.62
N GLU A 495 0.85 -6.21 2.72
CA GLU A 495 2.14 -5.82 2.16
C GLU A 495 2.96 -5.04 3.19
N PRO A 496 4.31 -5.11 3.11
CA PRO A 496 5.15 -4.24 3.91
C PRO A 496 4.88 -2.77 3.55
N ASP A 497 4.79 -1.92 4.57
CA ASP A 497 4.81 -0.47 4.33
C ASP A 497 6.21 -0.02 3.86
N ALA A 498 6.29 1.19 3.30
CA ALA A 498 7.54 1.69 2.72
C ALA A 498 8.71 1.71 3.71
N GLY A 499 8.44 2.02 4.99
CA GLY A 499 9.47 2.04 6.04
C GLY A 499 9.93 0.65 6.42
N GLY A 500 8.98 -0.26 6.66
CA GLY A 500 9.24 -1.65 6.97
C GLY A 500 10.01 -2.37 5.86
N LEU A 501 9.62 -2.18 4.60
CA LEU A 501 10.31 -2.77 3.45
C LEU A 501 11.76 -2.33 3.40
N VAL A 502 12.00 -1.01 3.42
CA VAL A 502 13.35 -0.41 3.36
C VAL A 502 14.21 -0.90 4.52
N TYR A 503 13.67 -0.91 5.74
CA TYR A 503 14.40 -1.35 6.93
C TYR A 503 14.87 -2.80 6.80
N TRP A 504 13.97 -3.74 6.52
CA TRP A 504 14.33 -5.16 6.48
C TRP A 504 15.20 -5.52 5.28
N THR A 505 14.92 -4.97 4.09
CA THR A 505 15.80 -5.18 2.93
C THR A 505 17.18 -4.56 3.14
N GLY A 506 17.27 -3.44 3.85
CA GLY A 506 18.54 -2.80 4.19
C GLY A 506 19.41 -3.66 5.11
N GLN A 507 18.81 -4.37 6.07
CA GLN A 507 19.55 -5.33 6.92
C GLN A 507 20.13 -6.49 6.11
N LEU A 508 19.36 -7.03 5.16
CA LEU A 508 19.81 -8.10 4.27
C LEU A 508 20.94 -7.62 3.35
N GLN A 509 20.79 -6.44 2.75
CA GLN A 509 21.82 -5.82 1.91
C GLN A 509 23.11 -5.49 2.68
N ALA A 510 23.01 -5.18 3.97
CA ALA A 510 24.18 -5.01 4.82
C ALA A 510 24.96 -6.33 5.00
N GLY A 511 24.36 -7.49 4.71
CA GLY A 511 24.99 -8.80 4.84
C GLY A 511 24.49 -9.60 6.06
N LYS A 512 23.37 -9.18 6.66
CA LYS A 512 22.74 -9.93 7.74
C LYS A 512 22.03 -11.16 7.16
N PRO A 513 22.21 -12.38 7.72
CA PRO A 513 21.56 -13.56 7.18
C PRO A 513 20.04 -13.53 7.40
N ARG A 514 19.29 -14.15 6.48
CA ARG A 514 17.82 -14.22 6.53
C ARG A 514 17.29 -14.80 7.84
N GLY A 515 17.99 -15.77 8.44
CA GLY A 515 17.61 -16.32 9.74
C GLY A 515 17.68 -15.29 10.88
N ALA A 516 18.69 -14.41 10.90
CA ALA A 516 18.76 -13.33 11.88
C ALA A 516 17.63 -12.32 11.66
N VAL A 517 17.36 -11.96 10.41
CA VAL A 517 16.25 -11.05 10.07
C VAL A 517 14.90 -11.65 10.46
N LEU A 518 14.70 -12.94 10.22
CA LEU A 518 13.50 -13.66 10.65
C LEU A 518 13.34 -13.61 12.17
N ASN A 519 14.41 -13.83 12.95
CA ASN A 519 14.33 -13.69 14.41
C ASN A 519 13.92 -12.28 14.84
N ASP A 520 14.58 -11.24 14.34
CA ASP A 520 14.23 -9.87 14.74
C ASP A 520 12.81 -9.50 14.34
N PHE A 521 12.34 -9.98 13.20
CA PHE A 521 10.97 -9.80 12.76
C PHE A 521 9.98 -10.48 13.72
N LEU A 522 10.22 -11.74 14.04
CA LEU A 522 9.39 -12.56 14.92
C LEU A 522 9.41 -12.08 16.38
N PHE A 523 10.49 -11.46 16.84
CA PHE A 523 10.57 -10.88 18.18
C PHE A 523 10.32 -9.38 18.20
N SER A 524 9.82 -8.81 17.10
CA SER A 524 9.45 -7.40 17.04
C SER A 524 8.22 -7.11 17.90
N ALA A 525 8.11 -5.85 18.33
CA ALA A 525 6.92 -5.37 19.05
C ALA A 525 5.65 -5.47 18.18
N GLU A 526 5.78 -5.26 16.87
CA GLU A 526 4.68 -5.37 15.91
C GLU A 526 4.16 -6.81 15.81
N PHE A 527 5.06 -7.78 15.65
CA PHE A 527 4.67 -9.20 15.63
C PHE A 527 4.01 -9.62 16.95
N SER A 528 4.59 -9.19 18.07
CA SER A 528 4.04 -9.48 19.39
C SER A 528 2.61 -8.94 19.55
N ALA A 529 2.37 -7.70 19.14
CA ALA A 529 1.03 -7.08 19.18
C ALA A 529 0.04 -7.82 18.26
N TYR A 530 0.49 -8.22 17.07
CA TYR A 530 -0.32 -9.00 16.15
C TYR A 530 -0.70 -10.37 16.72
N MET A 531 0.23 -11.11 17.32
CA MET A 531 -0.06 -12.41 17.94
C MET A 531 -1.05 -12.28 19.10
N VAL A 532 -0.94 -11.21 19.91
CA VAL A 532 -1.91 -10.91 20.97
C VAL A 532 -3.31 -10.64 20.39
N SER A 533 -3.41 -10.01 19.21
CA SER A 533 -4.71 -9.82 18.57
C SER A 533 -5.33 -11.13 18.08
N LEU A 534 -4.53 -12.04 17.52
CA LEU A 534 -5.01 -13.31 16.97
C LEU A 534 -5.47 -14.29 18.05
N PHE A 535 -4.65 -14.47 19.08
CA PHE A 535 -4.83 -15.53 20.08
C PHE A 535 -5.28 -14.99 21.45
N GLY A 536 -5.52 -13.67 21.54
CA GLY A 536 -5.68 -12.98 22.81
C GLY A 536 -4.34 -12.74 23.51
N ALA A 537 -4.36 -12.01 24.62
CA ALA A 537 -3.19 -11.91 25.48
C ALA A 537 -2.82 -13.33 25.93
N ALA A 538 -1.69 -13.84 25.44
CA ALA A 538 -1.16 -15.10 25.94
C ALA A 538 -1.05 -14.98 27.46
N THR A 539 -1.51 -15.98 28.21
CA THR A 539 -1.06 -16.13 29.60
C THR A 539 0.46 -16.08 29.56
N ALA A 540 1.05 -15.07 30.19
CA ALA A 540 2.49 -14.84 30.10
C ALA A 540 3.20 -16.15 30.44
N SER A 541 3.88 -16.75 29.45
CA SER A 541 4.65 -17.96 29.71
C SER A 541 5.70 -17.59 30.74
N ARG A 542 5.84 -18.43 31.76
CA ARG A 542 6.83 -18.17 32.81
C ARG A 542 8.21 -18.05 32.15
N PRO A 543 9.07 -17.12 32.59
CA PRO A 543 10.32 -16.83 31.88
C PRO A 543 11.23 -18.05 31.68
N GLU A 544 11.22 -19.01 32.63
CA GLU A 544 11.99 -20.25 32.50
C GLU A 544 11.44 -21.18 31.41
N VAL A 545 10.12 -21.18 31.18
CA VAL A 545 9.50 -21.94 30.08
C VAL A 545 9.99 -21.38 28.76
N SER A 546 9.88 -20.06 28.57
CA SER A 546 10.36 -19.39 27.35
C SER A 546 11.85 -19.65 27.10
N MET A 547 12.67 -19.62 28.17
CA MET A 547 14.10 -19.90 28.07
C MET A 547 14.39 -21.32 27.58
N VAL A 548 13.70 -22.33 28.11
CA VAL A 548 13.82 -23.72 27.63
C VAL A 548 13.41 -23.84 26.15
N MET A 549 12.31 -23.20 25.75
CA MET A 549 11.86 -23.21 24.35
C MET A 549 12.89 -22.56 23.41
N ASP A 550 13.52 -21.46 23.85
CA ASP A 550 14.53 -20.77 23.06
C ASP A 550 15.77 -21.63 22.83
N PHE A 551 16.22 -22.45 23.80
CA PHE A 551 17.34 -23.39 23.59
C PHE A 551 17.09 -24.34 22.42
N TYR A 552 15.91 -24.96 22.37
CA TYR A 552 15.55 -25.87 21.27
C TYR A 552 15.35 -25.14 19.94
N ARG A 553 14.66 -24.00 19.94
CA ARG A 553 14.42 -23.23 18.71
C ARG A 553 15.72 -22.67 18.13
N GLY A 554 16.61 -22.16 18.96
CA GLY A 554 17.90 -21.63 18.52
C GLY A 554 18.83 -22.72 18.00
N ALA A 555 19.01 -23.82 18.75
CA ALA A 555 19.93 -24.88 18.36
C ALA A 555 19.39 -25.74 17.20
N PHE A 556 18.09 -26.04 17.17
CA PHE A 556 17.55 -27.09 16.31
C PHE A 556 16.42 -26.63 15.37
N ASN A 557 15.99 -25.36 15.43
CA ASN A 557 14.83 -24.86 14.67
C ASN A 557 13.53 -25.65 14.91
N ARG A 558 13.38 -26.29 16.08
CA ARG A 558 12.19 -27.07 16.45
C ARG A 558 11.84 -26.91 17.92
N LEU A 559 10.72 -27.48 18.31
CA LEU A 559 10.28 -27.55 19.70
C LEU A 559 10.84 -28.81 20.38
N PRO A 560 11.02 -28.80 21.72
CA PRO A 560 11.37 -29.99 22.48
C PRO A 560 10.23 -31.01 22.43
N ASP A 561 10.57 -32.30 22.36
CA ASP A 561 9.61 -33.33 22.71
C ASP A 561 9.22 -33.25 24.21
N THR A 562 8.21 -34.01 24.61
CA THR A 562 7.70 -33.97 25.99
C THR A 562 8.76 -34.35 27.03
N PHE A 563 9.66 -35.29 26.71
CA PHE A 563 10.68 -35.74 27.64
C PHE A 563 11.77 -34.67 27.80
N GLY A 564 12.29 -34.14 26.70
CA GLY A 564 13.29 -33.09 26.69
C GLY A 564 12.81 -31.81 27.37
N PHE A 565 11.55 -31.42 27.13
CA PHE A 565 10.94 -30.28 27.82
C PHE A 565 10.91 -30.51 29.34
N ASN A 566 10.36 -31.64 29.78
CA ASN A 566 10.23 -31.97 31.20
C ASN A 566 11.60 -32.09 31.89
N TYR A 567 12.60 -32.62 31.20
CA TYR A 567 13.97 -32.74 31.72
C TYR A 567 14.55 -31.35 32.04
N TRP A 568 14.57 -30.45 31.05
CA TRP A 568 15.19 -29.14 31.23
C TRP A 568 14.36 -28.22 32.13
N ILE A 569 13.04 -28.18 31.96
CA ILE A 569 12.20 -27.28 32.77
C ILE A 569 12.31 -27.60 34.27
N THR A 570 12.43 -28.89 34.62
CA THR A 570 12.63 -29.31 36.02
C THR A 570 13.95 -28.80 36.57
N ARG A 571 15.05 -28.90 35.81
CA ARG A 571 16.36 -28.37 36.22
C ARG A 571 16.34 -26.86 36.41
N PHE A 572 15.72 -26.13 35.47
CA PHE A 572 15.59 -24.68 35.55
C PHE A 572 14.72 -24.23 36.73
N ARG A 573 13.64 -24.95 37.06
CA ARG A 573 12.81 -24.68 38.23
C ARG A 573 13.56 -24.92 39.53
N VAL A 574 14.32 -26.01 39.64
CA VAL A 574 15.20 -26.26 40.79
C VAL A 574 16.26 -25.16 40.94
N ALA A 575 16.86 -24.71 39.83
CA ALA A 575 17.83 -23.62 39.83
C ALA A 575 17.19 -22.26 40.20
N GLN A 576 15.99 -21.98 39.71
CA GLN A 576 15.19 -20.79 40.01
C GLN A 576 14.92 -20.64 41.51
N CYS A 577 14.77 -21.75 42.23
CA CYS A 577 14.59 -21.76 43.68
C CYS A 577 15.88 -21.54 44.49
N ARG A 578 17.04 -21.41 43.83
CA ARG A 578 18.34 -21.16 44.48
C ARG A 578 18.79 -19.72 44.26
N ASP A 579 19.28 -19.42 43.07
CA ASP A 579 19.85 -18.12 42.71
C ASP A 579 20.09 -17.98 41.20
N ALA A 580 20.35 -16.75 40.77
CA ALA A 580 20.69 -16.41 39.38
C ALA A 580 21.95 -17.15 38.87
N ALA A 581 22.92 -17.39 39.74
CA ALA A 581 24.17 -18.07 39.36
C ALA A 581 23.93 -19.53 38.96
N THR A 582 23.01 -20.20 39.65
CA THR A 582 22.62 -21.58 39.35
C THR A 582 21.87 -21.65 38.03
N ILE A 583 20.96 -20.70 37.74
CA ILE A 583 20.27 -20.62 36.44
C ILE A 583 21.29 -20.40 35.31
N THR A 584 22.23 -19.47 35.48
CA THR A 584 23.29 -19.22 34.49
C THR A 584 24.12 -20.47 34.23
N ARG A 585 24.40 -21.28 35.27
CA ARG A 585 25.10 -22.57 35.12
C ARG A 585 24.27 -23.59 34.35
N GLU A 586 22.97 -23.71 34.61
CA GLU A 586 22.09 -24.59 33.84
C GLU A 586 22.00 -24.17 32.37
N ALA A 587 21.98 -22.85 32.11
CA ALA A 587 22.06 -22.30 30.76
C ALA A 587 23.40 -22.62 30.07
N ASP A 588 24.51 -22.53 30.81
CA ASP A 588 25.83 -22.92 30.31
C ASP A 588 25.87 -24.40 29.93
N VAL A 589 25.30 -25.27 30.77
CA VAL A 589 25.20 -26.72 30.52
C VAL A 589 24.37 -27.04 29.28
N VAL A 590 23.12 -26.57 29.21
CA VAL A 590 22.23 -26.89 28.07
C VAL A 590 22.77 -26.36 26.75
N THR A 591 23.31 -25.13 26.74
CA THR A 591 23.89 -24.56 25.52
C THR A 591 25.10 -25.39 25.08
N THR A 592 25.97 -25.80 26.00
CA THR A 592 27.11 -26.68 25.70
C THR A 592 26.64 -28.02 25.13
N GLU A 593 25.71 -28.71 25.80
CA GLU A 593 25.20 -30.00 25.35
C GLU A 593 24.58 -29.92 23.95
N PHE A 594 23.87 -28.83 23.64
CA PHE A 594 23.17 -28.70 22.37
C PHE A 594 24.14 -28.42 21.22
N ILE A 595 25.08 -27.49 21.39
CA ILE A 595 25.99 -27.09 20.31
C ILE A 595 26.98 -28.22 19.97
N TRP A 596 27.30 -29.08 20.95
CA TRP A 596 28.14 -30.26 20.75
C TRP A 596 27.35 -31.54 20.46
N SER A 597 26.03 -31.44 20.30
CA SER A 597 25.19 -32.59 19.98
C SER A 597 25.41 -33.05 18.52
N PRO A 598 25.23 -34.36 18.23
CA PRO A 598 25.23 -34.86 16.87
C PRO A 598 24.19 -34.18 15.96
N GLU A 599 23.04 -33.79 16.52
CA GLU A 599 21.97 -33.11 15.78
C GLU A 599 22.42 -31.71 15.31
N TYR A 600 23.05 -30.93 16.19
CA TYR A 600 23.57 -29.61 15.83
C TYR A 600 24.73 -29.72 14.82
N ALA A 601 25.62 -30.69 15.02
CA ALA A 601 26.71 -30.95 14.09
C ALA A 601 26.20 -31.31 12.69
N ALA A 602 25.16 -32.16 12.58
CA ALA A 602 24.53 -32.50 11.32
C ALA A 602 23.92 -31.27 10.63
N ARG A 603 23.24 -30.40 11.39
CA ARG A 603 22.70 -29.13 10.88
C ARG A 603 23.80 -28.23 10.33
N GLN A 604 24.91 -28.06 11.04
CA GLN A 604 26.04 -27.25 10.59
C GLN A 604 26.75 -27.87 9.36
N ALA A 605 26.81 -29.20 9.28
CA ALA A 605 27.40 -29.90 8.15
C ALA A 605 26.60 -29.71 6.85
N ALA A 606 25.28 -29.53 6.94
CA ALA A 606 24.41 -29.27 5.80
C ALA A 606 24.61 -27.88 5.15
N LEU A 607 25.30 -26.97 5.84
CA LEU A 607 25.60 -25.62 5.35
C LEU A 607 26.94 -25.58 4.61
N ALA A 608 27.02 -24.73 3.60
CA ALA A 608 28.28 -24.39 2.95
C ALA A 608 29.24 -23.78 3.99
N ALA A 609 30.54 -24.06 3.85
CA ALA A 609 31.58 -23.60 4.78
C ALA A 609 31.48 -22.11 5.18
N PRO A 610 31.27 -21.14 4.27
CA PRO A 610 31.18 -19.72 4.65
C PRO A 610 29.93 -19.39 5.49
N ASP A 611 28.88 -20.21 5.45
CA ASP A 611 27.60 -19.93 6.13
C ASP A 611 27.53 -20.52 7.54
N ARG A 612 28.48 -21.40 7.92
CA ARG A 612 28.49 -22.08 9.22
C ARG A 612 28.65 -21.13 10.40
N ALA A 613 29.64 -20.23 10.35
CA ALA A 613 29.86 -19.26 11.42
C ALA A 613 28.68 -18.28 11.56
N PRO A 614 28.16 -17.66 10.48
CA PRO A 614 26.91 -16.89 10.53
C PRO A 614 25.74 -17.66 11.15
N ALA A 615 25.47 -18.89 10.70
CA ALA A 615 24.37 -19.70 11.21
C ALA A 615 24.54 -20.08 12.69
N ALA A 616 25.78 -20.30 13.15
CA ALA A 616 26.06 -20.56 14.54
C ALA A 616 25.78 -19.34 15.43
N VAL A 617 26.15 -18.14 14.96
CA VAL A 617 25.83 -16.88 15.67
C VAL A 617 24.32 -16.63 15.68
N VAL A 618 23.59 -16.88 14.59
CA VAL A 618 22.11 -16.83 14.57
C VAL A 618 21.52 -17.77 15.62
N SER A 619 22.07 -18.98 15.73
CA SER A 619 21.62 -19.99 16.70
C SER A 619 21.79 -19.49 18.13
N LEU A 620 22.95 -18.89 18.46
CA LEU A 620 23.23 -18.33 19.78
C LEU A 620 22.36 -17.10 20.12
N TYR A 621 22.15 -16.19 19.18
CA TYR A 621 21.26 -15.05 19.37
C TYR A 621 19.82 -15.48 19.67
N ASN A 622 19.29 -16.44 18.92
CA ASN A 622 17.96 -16.97 19.18
C ASN A 622 17.90 -17.72 20.51
N MET A 623 18.85 -18.63 20.71
CA MET A 623 18.95 -19.49 21.88
C MET A 623 19.07 -18.71 23.19
N VAL A 624 20.02 -17.78 23.25
CA VAL A 624 20.41 -17.12 24.50
C VAL A 624 19.71 -15.78 24.66
N LEU A 625 19.47 -15.03 23.58
CA LEU A 625 18.96 -13.66 23.67
C LEU A 625 17.56 -13.47 23.08
N ARG A 626 16.97 -14.50 22.46
CA ARG A 626 15.63 -14.45 21.87
C ARG A 626 15.48 -13.28 20.88
N ARG A 627 16.47 -13.10 19.99
CA ARG A 627 16.48 -12.10 18.91
C ARG A 627 17.45 -12.50 17.80
N GLY A 628 17.58 -11.67 16.77
CA GLY A 628 18.57 -11.82 15.68
C GLY A 628 19.85 -11.02 15.88
N GLY A 629 19.83 -10.03 16.78
CA GLY A 629 20.97 -9.16 17.10
C GLY A 629 21.11 -7.99 16.12
N ASP A 630 21.70 -6.87 16.51
CA ASP A 630 22.00 -5.79 15.56
C ASP A 630 23.13 -6.19 14.60
N PHE A 631 23.23 -5.51 13.46
CA PHE A 631 24.19 -5.88 12.41
C PHE A 631 25.65 -5.80 12.87
N ALA A 632 26.02 -4.81 13.70
CA ALA A 632 27.39 -4.63 14.17
C ALA A 632 27.76 -5.73 15.18
N GLY A 633 26.88 -6.00 16.14
CA GLY A 633 27.04 -7.10 17.10
C GLY A 633 27.11 -8.46 16.40
N PHE A 634 26.26 -8.69 15.40
CA PHE A 634 26.27 -9.91 14.61
C PHE A 634 27.62 -10.13 13.93
N ARG A 635 28.14 -9.12 13.22
CA ARG A 635 29.46 -9.22 12.56
C ARG A 635 30.58 -9.47 13.54
N TYR A 636 30.59 -8.75 14.66
CA TYR A 636 31.58 -8.94 15.71
C TYR A 636 31.65 -10.42 16.15
N TRP A 637 30.51 -11.03 16.45
CA TRP A 637 30.47 -12.42 16.90
C TRP A 637 30.84 -13.41 15.81
N VAL A 638 30.49 -13.16 14.55
CA VAL A 638 30.92 -14.00 13.42
C VAL A 638 32.45 -13.99 13.29
N ASP A 639 33.07 -12.82 13.44
CA ASP A 639 34.53 -12.70 13.42
C ASP A 639 35.17 -13.46 14.58
N GLN A 640 34.56 -13.44 15.78
CA GLN A 640 35.04 -14.18 16.94
C GLN A 640 34.91 -15.71 16.79
N VAL A 641 33.88 -16.22 16.09
CA VAL A 641 33.76 -17.67 15.83
C VAL A 641 34.95 -18.19 15.02
N ASN A 642 35.50 -17.37 14.12
CA ASN A 642 36.69 -17.71 13.34
C ASN A 642 38.00 -17.48 14.10
N GLY A 643 37.94 -16.94 15.32
CA GLY A 643 39.07 -16.66 16.18
C GLY A 643 39.55 -17.86 17.01
N PRO A 644 40.61 -17.69 17.82
CA PRO A 644 41.29 -18.77 18.54
C PRO A 644 40.44 -19.48 19.62
N GLY A 645 39.34 -18.89 20.06
CA GLY A 645 38.39 -19.50 21.00
C GLY A 645 37.22 -20.23 20.35
N GLY A 646 37.04 -20.08 19.04
CA GLY A 646 35.98 -20.73 18.28
C GLY A 646 34.57 -20.43 18.78
N LEU A 647 33.63 -21.32 18.43
CA LEU A 647 32.22 -21.19 18.79
C LEU A 647 31.96 -21.27 20.31
N ASP A 648 32.77 -22.02 21.06
CA ASP A 648 32.55 -22.16 22.51
C ASP A 648 32.86 -20.86 23.27
N ALA A 649 33.94 -20.15 22.90
CA ALA A 649 34.22 -18.85 23.50
C ALA A 649 33.12 -17.82 23.21
N VAL A 650 32.56 -17.85 21.98
CA VAL A 650 31.41 -17.01 21.61
C VAL A 650 30.18 -17.38 22.45
N ARG A 651 29.84 -18.66 22.55
CA ARG A 651 28.75 -19.17 23.40
C ARG A 651 28.88 -18.68 24.85
N GLN A 652 30.05 -18.84 25.45
CA GLN A 652 30.33 -18.35 26.80
C GLN A 652 30.12 -16.84 26.92
N GLY A 653 30.54 -16.07 25.91
CA GLY A 653 30.30 -14.62 25.84
C GLY A 653 28.81 -14.25 25.86
N PHE A 654 27.96 -15.01 25.17
CA PHE A 654 26.51 -14.81 25.19
C PHE A 654 25.92 -15.11 26.58
N VAL A 655 26.27 -16.24 27.20
CA VAL A 655 25.78 -16.63 28.52
C VAL A 655 26.27 -15.67 29.62
N ALA A 656 27.49 -15.14 29.49
CA ALA A 656 28.03 -14.16 30.42
C ALA A 656 27.52 -12.73 30.17
N SER A 657 26.78 -12.50 29.08
CA SER A 657 26.39 -11.14 28.69
C SER A 657 25.40 -10.50 29.67
N PRO A 658 25.49 -9.17 29.90
CA PRO A 658 24.53 -8.44 30.75
C PRO A 658 23.07 -8.62 30.29
N GLU A 659 22.86 -8.74 28.99
CA GLU A 659 21.54 -8.96 28.41
C GLU A 659 20.97 -10.34 28.78
N PHE A 660 21.79 -11.40 28.73
CA PHE A 660 21.35 -12.71 29.22
C PHE A 660 21.08 -12.69 30.72
N GLN A 661 21.90 -11.99 31.50
CA GLN A 661 21.68 -11.84 32.94
C GLN A 661 20.34 -11.14 33.25
N SER A 662 19.87 -10.23 32.40
CA SER A 662 18.52 -9.66 32.50
C SER A 662 17.43 -10.73 32.37
N ARG A 663 17.59 -11.69 31.45
CA ARG A 663 16.67 -12.83 31.30
C ARG A 663 16.70 -13.75 32.51
N VAL A 664 17.88 -14.01 33.05
CA VAL A 664 18.04 -14.80 34.29
C VAL A 664 17.33 -14.11 35.47
N ASN A 665 17.47 -12.80 35.59
CA ASN A 665 16.77 -12.03 36.61
C ASN A 665 15.25 -12.07 36.44
N ALA A 666 14.74 -12.09 35.20
CA ALA A 666 13.31 -12.28 34.95
C ALA A 666 12.83 -13.67 35.41
N VAL A 667 13.64 -14.72 35.24
CA VAL A 667 13.34 -16.05 35.80
C VAL A 667 13.26 -15.97 37.33
N ILE A 668 14.23 -15.36 38.00
CA ILE A 668 14.18 -15.19 39.48
C ILE A 668 12.94 -14.41 39.91
N ALA A 669 12.61 -13.32 39.20
CA ALA A 669 11.43 -12.50 39.49
C ALA A 669 10.11 -13.26 39.31
N GLY A 670 10.08 -14.31 38.47
CA GLY A 670 8.92 -15.20 38.32
C GLY A 670 8.61 -16.07 39.55
N GLY A 671 9.50 -16.09 40.55
CA GLY A 671 9.35 -16.84 41.79
C GLY A 671 9.55 -18.35 41.62
N CYS A 672 9.90 -19.06 42.70
CA CYS A 672 10.09 -20.51 42.68
C CYS A 672 8.77 -21.24 42.35
N ALA A 673 8.78 -22.05 41.29
CA ALA A 673 7.67 -22.91 40.89
C ALA A 673 8.18 -24.35 40.77
N LEU A 674 8.07 -25.13 41.84
CA LEU A 674 8.43 -26.55 41.87
C LEU A 674 7.30 -27.42 41.32
#